data_AF-A0A1Y5P0E9-F1
#
_entry.id   AF-A0A1Y5P0E9-F1
#
_cell.length_a   1.000
_cell.length_b   1.000
_cell.length_c   1.000
_cell.angle_alpha   90.00
_cell.angle_beta   90.00
_cell.angle_gamma   90.00
#
_symmetry.space_group_name_H-M   'P 1'
#
loop_
_entity.id
_entity.type
_entity.pdbx_description
1 polymer ?
#
loop_
_entity_poly.entity_id
_entity_poly.type
_entity_poly.pdbx_seq_one_letter_code
_entity_poly.pdbx_strand_id
1 'polypeptide(L)'
;MTNAHIPDKPALEGLEQKWDAAWAAQGTYLFDRDAATAAGRAGVFSVDTPPPTASGSLHIGHVFSYTHTDVKVRFERMRGKTVFYPMGWDDNGLPTERRVQNYYGVRCDPSLPYDADFTPPFAGDAKSLKPADQVAISRRNFIELCESLTLEDEKHFEALFRQLGLSVDWTQTYRTISDDTIRTSQLAFLRNLGRDEAYQAMAPTLWDIDFRSAIAQAELEDREQPAAYHRVAFHRTDGTGDIHIETTRPELLAACVALVAHPDDERYQASFGTTVRTPLFDVEVPVLAHPLAQKDKGSGIAMICTFGDVTDIIWWRELDLPNRTILGKDGRVLAAAPDVIVTDAARAAYAEIAGKTVFSAKKRIVELLAESGEIIGDPKPFTHPVKFYEKGDRPLEIVSTRQWYLRNGARDAQLRDKLIALGQQMNWHPDFMRVRYENWTNGLTGDWLVSRQRFFGVPIPVWYALDENGERDYDRVLRPDHASLPIDPTTDVPPGYTEDQRGVPGGFDGEKDIFDTWATSSLTPQLAGGWERDAELWNLVAPFDLRPQGQDIIRTWLFSTMVRSALEDDRAPWTDAAISGFIVDPDRKKMSKSKGNVVTPADILDSHGTDAVRYWSASSRLGADAAFDPQNPTQVKIGRRLAIKVLNAAKFVLSFPVPEGAEVTHALDASMLATLDGVVREATKAFEAYDHARALELTEGFFWTFCDDYLELVKERAYNQTDVGQASAALALRLALSTLLRLLAPVLSFAAEEAWSWFEEGSVHTAAWPEPLGIEGDPTVLRTVGEALIGVRRAKTEAKASQKTAVDTLTISGPAAAVAAIQAAEGDLKAVGRIGEITYGQGEAIAVTEIVLTTQEA
;
A
#
# COMPACT_ATOMS: atom_id res chain seq x y z
N MET A 1 15.93 -40.25 -16.24
CA MET A 1 14.81 -39.45 -16.77
C MET A 1 13.51 -40.15 -16.42
N THR A 2 12.85 -39.69 -15.36
CA THR A 2 11.48 -40.07 -15.04
C THR A 2 10.58 -39.68 -16.22
N ASN A 3 9.68 -40.58 -16.63
CA ASN A 3 8.68 -40.34 -17.68
C ASN A 3 7.67 -39.28 -17.20
N ALA A 4 8.06 -38.00 -17.16
CA ALA A 4 7.11 -36.93 -16.94
C ALA A 4 6.12 -36.90 -18.13
N HIS A 5 4.83 -37.00 -17.84
CA HIS A 5 3.80 -37.04 -18.86
C HIS A 5 3.54 -35.61 -19.38
N ILE A 6 4.10 -35.30 -20.56
CA ILE A 6 3.82 -34.02 -21.25
C ILE A 6 2.42 -34.10 -21.87
N PRO A 7 1.50 -33.17 -21.55
CA PRO A 7 0.14 -33.22 -22.06
C PRO A 7 0.07 -33.00 -23.58
N ASP A 8 -0.90 -33.64 -24.23
CA ASP A 8 -1.15 -33.47 -25.67
C ASP A 8 -1.54 -32.03 -26.04
N LYS A 9 -2.27 -31.35 -25.16
CA LYS A 9 -2.61 -29.94 -25.27
C LYS A 9 -2.31 -29.25 -23.93
N PRO A 10 -1.15 -28.58 -23.81
CA PRO A 10 -0.86 -27.77 -22.63
C PRO A 10 -1.91 -26.68 -22.45
N ALA A 11 -2.35 -26.46 -21.21
CA ALA A 11 -3.40 -25.52 -20.85
C ALA A 11 -3.00 -24.78 -19.57
N LEU A 12 -3.53 -23.57 -19.38
CA LEU A 12 -3.30 -22.81 -18.15
C LEU A 12 -4.32 -23.17 -17.07
N GLU A 13 -5.49 -23.65 -17.49
CA GLU A 13 -6.61 -23.98 -16.61
C GLU A 13 -6.23 -25.07 -15.60
N GLY A 14 -6.40 -24.77 -14.32
CA GLY A 14 -6.16 -25.71 -13.22
C GLY A 14 -4.72 -25.75 -12.72
N LEU A 15 -3.80 -24.99 -13.32
CA LEU A 15 -2.42 -24.89 -12.85
C LEU A 15 -2.34 -24.28 -11.45
N GLU A 16 -3.21 -23.32 -11.13
CA GLU A 16 -3.26 -22.69 -9.80
C GLU A 16 -3.48 -23.72 -8.70
N GLN A 17 -4.53 -24.54 -8.82
CA GLN A 17 -4.86 -25.56 -7.84
C GLN A 17 -3.80 -26.66 -7.78
N LYS A 18 -3.28 -27.09 -8.93
CA LYS A 18 -2.23 -28.12 -9.00
C LYS A 18 -0.98 -27.67 -8.25
N TRP A 19 -0.48 -26.47 -8.55
CA TRP A 19 0.80 -26.01 -8.06
C TRP A 19 0.75 -25.43 -6.65
N ASP A 20 -0.34 -24.76 -6.23
CA ASP A 20 -0.50 -24.37 -4.83
C ASP A 20 -0.46 -25.60 -3.91
N ALA A 21 -1.18 -26.67 -4.26
CA ALA A 21 -1.16 -27.93 -3.51
C ALA A 21 0.24 -28.58 -3.50
N ALA A 22 0.93 -28.59 -4.65
CA ALA A 22 2.27 -29.17 -4.75
C ALA A 22 3.31 -28.38 -3.94
N TRP A 23 3.32 -27.04 -4.05
CA TRP A 23 4.24 -26.18 -3.32
C TRP A 23 4.04 -26.26 -1.81
N ALA A 24 2.78 -26.31 -1.36
CA ALA A 24 2.46 -26.50 0.05
C ALA A 24 2.95 -27.86 0.56
N ALA A 25 2.71 -28.95 -0.18
CA ALA A 25 3.15 -30.29 0.20
C ALA A 25 4.68 -30.44 0.24
N GLN A 26 5.40 -29.73 -0.63
CA GLN A 26 6.86 -29.75 -0.71
C GLN A 26 7.52 -28.75 0.24
N GLY A 27 6.77 -27.81 0.82
CA GLY A 27 7.33 -26.72 1.62
C GLY A 27 8.20 -25.75 0.79
N THR A 28 7.91 -25.58 -0.51
CA THR A 28 8.75 -24.84 -1.47
C THR A 28 9.10 -23.41 -1.02
N TYR A 29 8.23 -22.78 -0.23
CA TYR A 29 8.36 -21.40 0.22
C TYR A 29 8.55 -21.25 1.73
N LEU A 30 8.69 -22.35 2.47
CA LEU A 30 8.92 -22.31 3.92
C LEU A 30 10.27 -21.66 4.24
N PHE A 31 10.33 -20.89 5.32
CA PHE A 31 11.58 -20.31 5.79
C PHE A 31 12.43 -21.37 6.50
N ASP A 32 13.51 -21.80 5.84
CA ASP A 32 14.49 -22.72 6.41
C ASP A 32 15.40 -22.00 7.40
N ARG A 33 15.09 -22.12 8.70
CA ARG A 33 15.85 -21.49 9.78
C ARG A 33 17.28 -22.03 9.90
N ASP A 34 17.50 -23.31 9.65
CA ASP A 34 18.83 -23.91 9.75
C ASP A 34 19.73 -23.37 8.64
N ALA A 35 19.21 -23.28 7.41
CA ALA A 35 19.90 -22.65 6.29
C ALA A 35 20.15 -21.15 6.54
N ALA A 36 19.16 -20.42 7.05
CA ALA A 36 19.30 -19.01 7.42
C ALA A 36 20.41 -18.80 8.47
N THR A 37 20.46 -19.65 9.50
CA THR A 37 21.47 -19.59 10.56
C THR A 37 22.86 -19.89 10.03
N ALA A 38 22.99 -20.91 9.17
CA ALA A 38 24.26 -21.26 8.55
C ALA A 38 24.78 -20.16 7.61
N ALA A 39 23.90 -19.50 6.87
CA ALA A 39 24.27 -18.40 5.97
C ALA A 39 24.45 -17.05 6.71
N GLY A 40 23.89 -16.91 7.91
CA GLY A 40 23.83 -15.68 8.69
C GLY A 40 22.89 -14.64 8.08
N ARG A 41 22.72 -13.49 8.77
CA ARG A 41 21.82 -12.40 8.35
C ARG A 41 22.02 -11.98 6.89
N ALA A 42 23.26 -11.90 6.40
CA ALA A 42 23.54 -11.50 5.02
C ALA A 42 23.06 -12.51 3.95
N GLY A 43 22.85 -13.78 4.33
CA GLY A 43 22.26 -14.81 3.49
C GLY A 43 20.73 -14.82 3.47
N VAL A 44 20.09 -14.07 4.37
CA VAL A 44 18.63 -13.95 4.46
C VAL A 44 18.15 -12.77 3.62
N PHE A 45 17.01 -12.96 2.94
CA PHE A 45 16.22 -11.87 2.36
C PHE A 45 14.87 -11.80 3.06
N SER A 46 14.67 -10.74 3.84
CA SER A 46 13.55 -10.55 4.76
C SER A 46 12.63 -9.43 4.27
N VAL A 47 11.35 -9.74 4.19
CA VAL A 47 10.33 -8.84 3.65
C VAL A 47 9.34 -8.46 4.73
N ASP A 48 9.15 -7.17 4.90
CA ASP A 48 8.16 -6.63 5.81
C ASP A 48 6.87 -6.36 5.04
N THR A 49 6.02 -7.38 4.94
CA THR A 49 4.82 -7.38 4.11
C THR A 49 3.74 -6.46 4.67
N PRO A 50 3.12 -5.57 3.85
CA PRO A 50 1.97 -4.78 4.31
C PRO A 50 0.85 -5.72 4.76
N PRO A 51 0.33 -5.59 5.99
CA PRO A 51 -0.85 -6.34 6.40
C PRO A 51 -2.10 -5.69 5.77
N PRO A 52 -2.86 -6.38 4.91
CA PRO A 52 -4.08 -5.80 4.37
C PRO A 52 -5.15 -5.76 5.46
N THR A 53 -5.96 -4.70 5.47
CA THR A 53 -7.06 -4.56 6.43
C THR A 53 -8.14 -5.60 6.14
N ALA A 54 -8.43 -6.47 7.11
CA ALA A 54 -9.44 -7.53 7.04
C ALA A 54 -10.87 -6.95 7.16
N SER A 55 -11.20 -5.99 6.30
CA SER A 55 -12.50 -5.33 6.24
C SER A 55 -13.04 -5.34 4.81
N GLY A 56 -13.75 -6.39 4.43
CA GLY A 56 -14.44 -6.47 3.14
C GLY A 56 -13.69 -7.30 2.09
N SER A 57 -13.41 -6.73 0.92
CA SER A 57 -12.80 -7.47 -0.20
C SER A 57 -11.54 -6.78 -0.69
N LEU A 58 -10.52 -7.57 -0.99
CA LEU A 58 -9.34 -7.11 -1.71
C LEU A 58 -9.73 -6.50 -3.06
N HIS A 59 -8.90 -5.57 -3.53
CA HIS A 59 -9.07 -4.88 -4.81
C HIS A 59 -7.82 -5.06 -5.68
N ILE A 60 -7.92 -4.73 -6.97
CA ILE A 60 -6.85 -4.99 -7.95
C ILE A 60 -5.51 -4.32 -7.60
N GLY A 61 -5.52 -3.19 -6.87
CA GLY A 61 -4.29 -2.60 -6.31
C GLY A 61 -3.49 -3.52 -5.38
N HIS A 62 -4.15 -4.42 -4.64
CA HIS A 62 -3.46 -5.43 -3.82
C HIS A 62 -2.77 -6.46 -4.72
N VAL A 63 -3.48 -6.99 -5.72
CA VAL A 63 -2.87 -7.90 -6.71
C VAL A 63 -1.65 -7.26 -7.38
N PHE A 64 -1.77 -5.99 -7.75
CA PHE A 64 -0.70 -5.23 -8.39
C PHE A 64 0.55 -5.10 -7.51
N SER A 65 0.41 -4.53 -6.32
CA SER A 65 1.54 -4.23 -5.43
C SER A 65 2.19 -5.50 -4.84
N TYR A 66 1.39 -6.52 -4.49
CA TYR A 66 1.92 -7.78 -3.95
C TYR A 66 2.61 -8.61 -5.04
N THR A 67 2.16 -8.52 -6.30
CA THR A 67 2.89 -9.15 -7.42
C THR A 67 4.28 -8.54 -7.60
N HIS A 68 4.42 -7.21 -7.54
CA HIS A 68 5.73 -6.56 -7.65
C HIS A 68 6.73 -7.06 -6.59
N THR A 69 6.24 -7.21 -5.36
CA THR A 69 7.01 -7.75 -4.24
C THR A 69 7.41 -9.20 -4.51
N ASP A 70 6.44 -10.05 -4.86
CA ASP A 70 6.67 -11.49 -5.06
C ASP A 70 7.63 -11.78 -6.22
N VAL A 71 7.58 -10.97 -7.28
CA VAL A 71 8.53 -11.04 -8.40
C VAL A 71 9.97 -10.82 -7.93
N LYS A 72 10.22 -9.81 -7.09
CA LYS A 72 11.55 -9.57 -6.50
C LYS A 72 11.95 -10.67 -5.52
N VAL A 73 11.02 -11.15 -4.69
CA VAL A 73 11.27 -12.24 -3.73
C VAL A 73 11.68 -13.53 -4.43
N ARG A 74 10.98 -13.91 -5.51
CA ARG A 74 11.33 -15.09 -6.31
C ARG A 74 12.72 -14.96 -6.92
N PHE A 75 13.07 -13.78 -7.45
CA PHE A 75 14.43 -13.50 -7.92
C PHE A 75 15.47 -13.71 -6.80
N GLU A 76 15.29 -13.13 -5.62
CA GLU A 76 16.24 -13.28 -4.51
C GLU A 76 16.35 -14.74 -4.02
N ARG A 77 15.23 -15.48 -3.97
CA ARG A 77 15.25 -16.92 -3.67
C ARG A 77 16.11 -17.69 -4.68
N MET A 78 15.93 -17.41 -5.98
CA MET A 78 16.72 -18.03 -7.04
C MET A 78 18.18 -17.57 -7.03
N ARG A 79 18.50 -16.40 -6.45
CA ARG A 79 19.89 -15.97 -6.16
C ARG A 79 20.51 -16.68 -4.95
N GLY A 80 19.80 -17.63 -4.34
CA GLY A 80 20.29 -18.45 -3.23
C GLY A 80 20.08 -17.82 -1.86
N LYS A 81 19.25 -16.78 -1.73
CA LYS A 81 18.87 -16.22 -0.43
C LYS A 81 17.86 -17.12 0.27
N THR A 82 18.01 -17.26 1.59
CA THR A 82 16.92 -17.81 2.41
C THR A 82 15.89 -16.73 2.64
N VAL A 83 14.68 -16.92 2.12
CA VAL A 83 13.65 -15.87 2.12
C VAL A 83 12.75 -15.97 3.36
N PHE A 84 12.74 -14.91 4.16
CA PHE A 84 11.74 -14.69 5.21
C PHE A 84 10.63 -13.79 4.65
N TYR A 85 9.49 -14.38 4.28
CA TYR A 85 8.36 -13.68 3.66
C TYR A 85 7.02 -14.02 4.35
N PRO A 86 6.73 -13.38 5.50
CA PRO A 86 5.53 -13.61 6.29
C PRO A 86 4.32 -12.85 5.73
N MET A 87 3.12 -13.16 6.23
CA MET A 87 1.89 -12.42 5.94
C MET A 87 1.19 -11.96 7.22
N GLY A 88 0.95 -10.66 7.34
CA GLY A 88 0.14 -10.11 8.42
C GLY A 88 -1.29 -9.84 7.99
N TRP A 89 -2.22 -9.81 8.92
CA TRP A 89 -3.60 -9.36 8.72
C TRP A 89 -3.91 -8.20 9.66
N ASP A 90 -4.35 -7.06 9.11
CA ASP A 90 -4.70 -5.91 9.92
C ASP A 90 -6.18 -5.95 10.29
N ASP A 91 -6.45 -6.53 11.47
CA ASP A 91 -7.79 -6.87 11.92
C ASP A 91 -8.42 -5.79 12.79
N ASN A 92 -7.65 -4.83 13.29
CA ASN A 92 -8.17 -3.90 14.29
C ASN A 92 -8.74 -2.60 13.71
N GLY A 93 -9.40 -1.82 14.57
CA GLY A 93 -9.82 -0.46 14.30
C GLY A 93 -11.16 -0.34 13.59
N LEU A 94 -11.47 0.91 13.22
CA LEU A 94 -12.76 1.31 12.68
C LEU A 94 -13.23 0.50 11.46
N PRO A 95 -12.38 0.13 10.48
CA PRO A 95 -12.83 -0.63 9.32
C PRO A 95 -13.48 -1.97 9.70
N THR A 96 -12.89 -2.70 10.63
CA THR A 96 -13.42 -3.96 11.16
C THR A 96 -14.70 -3.73 11.96
N GLU A 97 -14.72 -2.72 12.82
CA GLU A 97 -15.94 -2.40 13.57
C GLU A 97 -17.12 -2.11 12.63
N ARG A 98 -16.89 -1.36 11.55
CA ARG A 98 -17.93 -1.09 10.53
C ARG A 98 -18.32 -2.35 9.76
N ARG A 99 -17.36 -3.22 9.46
CA ARG A 99 -17.60 -4.51 8.81
C ARG A 99 -18.58 -5.35 9.64
N VAL A 100 -18.33 -5.48 10.94
CA VAL A 100 -19.16 -6.20 11.91
C VAL A 100 -20.53 -5.56 12.08
N GLN A 101 -20.58 -4.23 12.23
CA GLN A 101 -21.84 -3.48 12.33
C GLN A 101 -22.76 -3.74 11.14
N ASN A 102 -22.21 -3.74 9.93
CA ASN A 102 -22.97 -3.97 8.70
C ASN A 102 -23.32 -5.45 8.48
N TYR A 103 -22.43 -6.35 8.88
CA TYR A 103 -22.61 -7.79 8.66
C TYR A 103 -23.62 -8.41 9.63
N TYR A 104 -23.58 -7.99 10.89
CA TYR A 104 -24.45 -8.53 11.94
C TYR A 104 -25.61 -7.63 12.34
N GLY A 105 -25.62 -6.36 11.92
CA GLY A 105 -26.65 -5.39 12.33
C GLY A 105 -26.62 -5.03 13.81
N VAL A 106 -25.42 -4.93 14.37
CA VAL A 106 -25.18 -4.61 15.78
C VAL A 106 -24.40 -3.30 15.93
N ARG A 107 -24.41 -2.70 17.12
CA ARG A 107 -23.56 -1.59 17.51
C ARG A 107 -23.05 -1.79 18.94
N CYS A 108 -21.81 -1.39 19.20
CA CYS A 108 -21.24 -1.47 20.54
C CYS A 108 -21.81 -0.37 21.45
N ASP A 109 -22.26 -0.76 22.64
CA ASP A 109 -22.57 0.10 23.78
C ASP A 109 -21.86 -0.47 25.02
N PRO A 110 -20.72 0.12 25.44
CA PRO A 110 -19.93 -0.37 26.57
C PRO A 110 -20.66 -0.32 27.92
N SER A 111 -21.80 0.36 28.02
CA SER A 111 -22.59 0.41 29.27
C SER A 111 -23.45 -0.85 29.48
N LEU A 112 -23.62 -1.66 28.44
CA LEU A 112 -24.40 -2.89 28.52
C LEU A 112 -23.58 -4.04 29.12
N PRO A 113 -24.17 -4.89 29.97
CA PRO A 113 -23.50 -6.06 30.51
C PRO A 113 -23.29 -7.11 29.42
N TYR A 114 -22.27 -7.95 29.62
CA TYR A 114 -22.02 -9.11 28.75
C TYR A 114 -23.20 -10.09 28.76
N ASP A 115 -23.58 -10.56 27.57
CA ASP A 115 -24.60 -11.59 27.36
C ASP A 115 -23.96 -12.82 26.70
N ALA A 116 -23.78 -13.90 27.48
CA ALA A 116 -23.11 -15.11 27.00
C ALA A 116 -23.93 -15.88 25.95
N ASP A 117 -25.25 -15.65 25.89
CA ASP A 117 -26.17 -16.34 24.97
C ASP A 117 -26.56 -15.44 23.77
N PHE A 118 -25.88 -14.29 23.60
CA PHE A 118 -26.18 -13.34 22.53
C PHE A 118 -26.04 -13.99 21.15
N THR A 119 -27.08 -13.86 20.33
CA THR A 119 -27.06 -14.25 18.92
C THR A 119 -27.31 -13.02 18.05
N PRO A 120 -26.47 -12.75 17.02
CA PRO A 120 -26.67 -11.58 16.18
C PRO A 120 -27.99 -11.65 15.41
N PRO A 121 -28.68 -10.50 15.21
CA PRO A 121 -30.00 -10.47 14.58
C PRO A 121 -29.97 -10.81 13.08
N PHE A 122 -28.80 -10.74 12.46
CA PHE A 122 -28.57 -11.00 11.04
C PHE A 122 -27.13 -11.52 10.84
N ALA A 123 -26.86 -12.16 9.70
CA ALA A 123 -25.52 -12.47 9.24
C ALA A 123 -25.50 -12.41 7.69
N GLY A 124 -24.62 -11.58 7.13
CA GLY A 124 -24.44 -11.44 5.68
C GLY A 124 -24.16 -10.00 5.23
N ASP A 125 -23.96 -9.79 3.94
CA ASP A 125 -23.71 -8.44 3.41
C ASP A 125 -25.03 -7.70 3.16
N ALA A 126 -25.53 -6.97 4.15
CA ALA A 126 -26.69 -6.09 3.97
C ALA A 126 -26.31 -4.85 3.13
N LYS A 127 -27.18 -4.45 2.20
CA LYS A 127 -27.10 -3.13 1.55
C LYS A 127 -27.47 -2.05 2.58
N SER A 128 -26.47 -1.57 3.32
CA SER A 128 -26.53 -0.41 4.21
C SER A 128 -27.65 -0.46 5.25
N LEU A 129 -27.36 -1.03 6.43
CA LEU A 129 -28.21 -0.88 7.61
C LEU A 129 -28.11 0.56 8.15
N LYS A 130 -29.24 1.17 8.50
CA LYS A 130 -29.20 2.48 9.16
C LYS A 130 -28.73 2.29 10.61
N PRO A 131 -27.99 3.24 11.20
CA PRO A 131 -27.58 3.15 12.60
C PRO A 131 -28.74 2.93 13.59
N ALA A 132 -29.94 3.44 13.26
CA ALA A 132 -31.15 3.28 14.07
C ALA A 132 -31.67 1.83 14.10
N ASP A 133 -31.33 1.01 13.10
CA ASP A 133 -31.77 -0.37 12.97
C ASP A 133 -30.78 -1.36 13.62
N GLN A 134 -29.64 -0.87 14.13
CA GLN A 134 -28.61 -1.69 14.76
C GLN A 134 -28.91 -1.98 16.24
N VAL A 135 -28.79 -3.24 16.63
CA VAL A 135 -28.98 -3.70 18.01
C VAL A 135 -27.76 -3.33 18.86
N ALA A 136 -27.98 -2.64 19.98
CA ALA A 136 -26.92 -2.30 20.92
C ALA A 136 -26.50 -3.54 21.73
N ILE A 137 -25.20 -3.80 21.82
CA ILE A 137 -24.62 -4.93 22.55
C ILE A 137 -23.41 -4.50 23.38
N SER A 138 -23.04 -5.30 24.38
CA SER A 138 -21.86 -5.03 25.20
C SER A 138 -20.57 -4.98 24.37
N ARG A 139 -19.55 -4.27 24.88
CA ARG A 139 -18.22 -4.25 24.25
C ARG A 139 -17.66 -5.66 24.05
N ARG A 140 -17.79 -6.54 25.04
CA ARG A 140 -17.27 -7.90 24.98
C ARG A 140 -17.95 -8.72 23.89
N ASN A 141 -19.27 -8.70 23.80
CA ASN A 141 -19.98 -9.38 22.70
C ASN A 141 -19.59 -8.81 21.34
N PHE A 142 -19.38 -7.50 21.24
CA PHE A 142 -18.96 -6.86 20.01
C PHE A 142 -17.54 -7.30 19.58
N ILE A 143 -16.60 -7.40 20.52
CA ILE A 143 -15.23 -7.90 20.27
C ILE A 143 -15.27 -9.35 19.78
N GLU A 144 -16.04 -10.22 20.43
CA GLU A 144 -16.18 -11.64 20.04
C GLU A 144 -16.71 -11.79 18.59
N LEU A 145 -17.64 -10.91 18.17
CA LEU A 145 -18.11 -10.86 16.78
C LEU A 145 -17.05 -10.30 15.81
N CYS A 146 -16.22 -9.34 16.25
CA CYS A 146 -15.10 -8.86 15.45
C CYS A 146 -14.09 -9.96 15.19
N GLU A 147 -13.64 -10.66 16.24
CA GLU A 147 -12.67 -11.76 16.12
C GLU A 147 -13.19 -12.89 15.24
N SER A 148 -14.48 -13.24 15.38
CA SER A 148 -15.10 -14.29 14.57
C SER A 148 -15.16 -13.92 13.09
N LEU A 149 -15.51 -12.67 12.77
CA LEU A 149 -15.67 -12.24 11.38
C LEU A 149 -14.34 -12.00 10.68
N THR A 150 -13.33 -11.44 11.37
CA THR A 150 -12.01 -11.24 10.76
C THR A 150 -11.39 -12.58 10.38
N LEU A 151 -11.53 -13.62 11.21
CA LEU A 151 -11.06 -14.97 10.89
C LEU A 151 -11.69 -15.55 9.61
N GLU A 152 -12.94 -15.21 9.30
CA GLU A 152 -13.58 -15.62 8.04
C GLU A 152 -13.13 -14.74 6.86
N ASP A 153 -12.99 -13.42 7.06
CA ASP A 153 -12.48 -12.52 6.01
C ASP A 153 -11.01 -12.86 5.64
N GLU A 154 -10.16 -13.23 6.61
CA GLU A 154 -8.78 -13.69 6.43
C GLU A 154 -8.68 -14.91 5.50
N LYS A 155 -9.56 -15.91 5.66
CA LYS A 155 -9.57 -17.11 4.78
C LYS A 155 -9.82 -16.74 3.32
N HIS A 156 -10.71 -15.78 3.07
CA HIS A 156 -10.98 -15.30 1.72
C HIS A 156 -9.78 -14.55 1.13
N PHE A 157 -9.05 -13.80 1.96
CA PHE A 157 -7.86 -13.08 1.52
C PHE A 157 -6.71 -14.03 1.21
N GLU A 158 -6.46 -14.99 2.11
CA GLU A 158 -5.47 -16.05 1.89
C GLU A 158 -5.79 -16.84 0.63
N ALA A 159 -7.05 -17.27 0.43
CA ALA A 159 -7.45 -18.00 -0.77
C ALA A 159 -7.15 -17.21 -2.05
N LEU A 160 -7.45 -15.90 -2.08
CA LEU A 160 -7.15 -15.05 -3.23
C LEU A 160 -5.65 -14.90 -3.48
N PHE A 161 -4.84 -14.73 -2.44
CA PHE A 161 -3.39 -14.60 -2.57
C PHE A 161 -2.68 -15.91 -2.89
N ARG A 162 -3.20 -17.05 -2.43
CA ARG A 162 -2.80 -18.39 -2.88
C ARG A 162 -3.12 -18.59 -4.34
N GLN A 163 -4.33 -18.21 -4.77
CA GLN A 163 -4.70 -18.23 -6.19
C GLN A 163 -3.76 -17.36 -7.03
N LEU A 164 -3.39 -16.17 -6.54
CA LEU A 164 -2.39 -15.29 -7.16
C LEU A 164 -0.97 -15.90 -7.22
N GLY A 165 -0.72 -16.97 -6.46
CA GLY A 165 0.56 -17.65 -6.38
C GLY A 165 1.62 -16.84 -5.64
N LEU A 166 1.26 -16.13 -4.56
CA LEU A 166 2.28 -15.48 -3.73
C LEU A 166 3.18 -16.55 -3.07
N SER A 167 4.49 -16.33 -3.12
CA SER A 167 5.50 -17.25 -2.58
C SER A 167 5.83 -17.00 -1.10
N VAL A 168 4.77 -16.76 -0.34
CA VAL A 168 4.75 -16.49 1.10
C VAL A 168 4.85 -17.79 1.90
N ASP A 169 5.47 -17.70 3.08
CA ASP A 169 5.38 -18.76 4.08
C ASP A 169 4.06 -18.61 4.88
N TRP A 170 3.04 -19.36 4.48
CA TRP A 170 1.73 -19.33 5.12
C TRP A 170 1.70 -19.91 6.54
N THR A 171 2.80 -20.49 7.02
CA THR A 171 2.94 -20.87 8.44
C THR A 171 3.39 -19.71 9.32
N GLN A 172 3.85 -18.61 8.70
CA GLN A 172 4.32 -17.40 9.36
C GLN A 172 3.33 -16.26 9.16
N THR A 173 2.17 -16.40 9.79
CA THR A 173 1.12 -15.38 9.80
C THR A 173 1.00 -14.71 11.16
N TYR A 174 0.56 -13.45 11.18
CA TYR A 174 0.20 -12.75 12.40
C TYR A 174 -1.05 -11.91 12.19
N ARG A 175 -1.77 -11.63 13.28
CA ARG A 175 -2.98 -10.82 13.30
C ARG A 175 -2.75 -9.62 14.19
N THR A 176 -3.18 -8.43 13.78
CA THR A 176 -2.93 -7.21 14.57
C THR A 176 -3.75 -7.11 15.86
N ILE A 177 -4.52 -8.15 16.19
CA ILE A 177 -5.30 -8.28 17.42
C ILE A 177 -5.00 -9.57 18.21
N SER A 178 -4.03 -10.40 17.79
CA SER A 178 -3.65 -11.58 18.56
C SER A 178 -3.03 -11.20 19.91
N ASP A 179 -3.09 -12.09 20.90
CA ASP A 179 -2.48 -11.90 22.22
C ASP A 179 -1.00 -11.51 22.12
N ASP A 180 -0.25 -12.15 21.22
CA ASP A 180 1.15 -11.81 20.96
C ASP A 180 1.34 -10.39 20.43
N THR A 181 0.45 -9.94 19.54
CA THR A 181 0.50 -8.58 19.00
C THR A 181 0.09 -7.55 20.05
N ILE A 182 -0.94 -7.82 20.84
CA ILE A 182 -1.38 -6.96 21.95
C ILE A 182 -0.23 -6.81 22.93
N ARG A 183 0.38 -7.93 23.36
CA ARG A 183 1.52 -7.95 24.27
C ARG A 183 2.67 -7.10 23.73
N THR A 184 3.04 -7.32 22.46
CA THR A 184 4.18 -6.64 21.83
C THR A 184 3.96 -5.13 21.72
N SER A 185 2.75 -4.73 21.31
CA SER A 185 2.35 -3.33 21.20
C SER A 185 2.33 -2.63 22.56
N GLN A 186 1.77 -3.28 23.57
CA GLN A 186 1.72 -2.78 24.94
C GLN A 186 3.12 -2.65 25.55
N LEU A 187 3.98 -3.66 25.38
CA LEU A 187 5.35 -3.63 25.86
C LEU A 187 6.12 -2.46 25.25
N ALA A 188 6.02 -2.30 23.93
CA ALA A 188 6.72 -1.23 23.24
C ALA A 188 6.21 0.16 23.69
N PHE A 189 4.89 0.32 23.89
CA PHE A 189 4.33 1.55 24.47
C PHE A 189 4.83 1.82 25.90
N LEU A 190 4.85 0.81 26.78
CA LEU A 190 5.35 0.98 28.16
C LEU A 190 6.83 1.36 28.19
N ARG A 191 7.64 0.84 27.26
CA ARG A 191 9.03 1.26 27.06
C ARG A 191 9.14 2.72 26.62
N ASN A 192 8.32 3.17 25.66
CA ASN A 192 8.27 4.59 25.29
C ASN A 192 7.83 5.47 26.46
N LEU A 193 6.85 5.02 27.25
CA LEU A 193 6.39 5.73 28.46
C LEU A 193 7.50 5.81 29.50
N GLY A 194 8.31 4.76 29.66
CA GLY A 194 9.49 4.76 30.53
C GLY A 194 10.62 5.68 30.07
N ARG A 195 10.65 6.07 28.79
CA ARG A 195 11.63 6.99 28.17
C ARG A 195 11.07 8.39 27.91
N ASP A 196 9.88 8.73 28.44
CA ASP A 196 9.19 10.01 28.21
C ASP A 196 8.92 10.33 26.71
N GLU A 197 8.87 9.29 25.88
CA GLU A 197 8.56 9.36 24.45
C GLU A 197 7.05 9.23 24.20
N ALA A 198 6.35 8.49 25.07
CA ALA A 198 4.90 8.44 25.13
C ALA A 198 4.41 9.28 26.32
N TYR A 199 3.44 10.17 26.08
CA TYR A 199 2.94 11.07 27.11
C TYR A 199 1.47 11.40 26.88
N GLN A 200 0.81 11.89 27.92
CA GLN A 200 -0.57 12.34 27.86
C GLN A 200 -0.65 13.86 27.93
N ALA A 201 -1.53 14.47 27.13
CA ALA A 201 -1.79 15.90 27.21
C ALA A 201 -3.28 16.21 27.03
N MET A 202 -3.78 17.20 27.77
CA MET A 202 -5.05 17.85 27.45
C MET A 202 -4.79 18.85 26.34
N ALA A 203 -5.32 18.59 25.15
CA ALA A 203 -5.05 19.41 23.99
C ALA A 203 -6.27 19.52 23.06
N PRO A 204 -6.32 20.59 22.25
CA PRO A 204 -7.30 20.69 21.17
C PRO A 204 -7.03 19.58 20.17
N THR A 205 -8.04 18.75 19.94
CA THR A 205 -7.91 17.54 19.14
C THR A 205 -8.91 17.58 18.00
N LEU A 206 -8.43 17.30 16.79
CA LEU A 206 -9.27 17.09 15.62
C LEU A 206 -10.16 15.86 15.87
N TRP A 207 -11.46 16.05 15.76
CA TRP A 207 -12.46 15.13 16.24
C TRP A 207 -13.51 14.87 15.18
N ASP A 208 -13.65 13.59 14.85
CA ASP A 208 -14.69 13.13 13.96
C ASP A 208 -16.01 12.95 14.72
N ILE A 209 -17.05 13.65 14.27
CA ILE A 209 -18.37 13.64 14.93
C ILE A 209 -19.16 12.36 14.62
N ASP A 210 -18.91 11.74 13.47
CA ASP A 210 -19.61 10.52 13.03
C ASP A 210 -19.23 9.33 13.89
N PHE A 211 -17.93 9.17 14.12
CA PHE A 211 -17.30 8.07 14.82
C PHE A 211 -16.89 8.41 16.25
N ARG A 212 -17.01 9.69 16.65
CA ARG A 212 -16.70 10.21 17.99
C ARG A 212 -15.31 9.81 18.44
N SER A 213 -14.31 10.10 17.60
CA SER A 213 -12.92 9.73 17.83
C SER A 213 -11.98 10.87 17.46
N ALA A 214 -10.88 10.96 18.20
CA ALA A 214 -9.72 11.73 17.81
C ALA A 214 -9.11 11.21 16.51
N ILE A 215 -8.61 12.12 15.65
CA ILE A 215 -8.05 11.83 14.32
C ILE A 215 -6.64 12.40 14.20
N ALA A 216 -5.69 11.60 13.69
CA ALA A 216 -4.32 12.04 13.47
C ALA A 216 -4.15 12.84 12.17
N GLN A 217 -3.10 13.66 12.08
CA GLN A 217 -2.81 14.49 10.89
C GLN A 217 -2.70 13.66 9.60
N ALA A 218 -2.20 12.42 9.69
CA ALA A 218 -2.02 11.54 8.55
C ALA A 218 -3.33 11.02 7.94
N GLU A 219 -4.45 11.14 8.66
CA GLU A 219 -5.78 10.62 8.28
C GLU A 219 -6.71 11.71 7.72
N LEU A 220 -6.20 12.93 7.57
CA LEU A 220 -6.96 14.08 7.11
C LEU A 220 -7.10 14.11 5.59
N GLU A 221 -8.29 14.50 5.14
CA GLU A 221 -8.64 14.81 3.75
C GLU A 221 -9.26 16.20 3.66
N ASP A 222 -8.82 17.02 2.71
CA ASP A 222 -9.45 18.31 2.42
C ASP A 222 -10.54 18.12 1.37
N ARG A 223 -11.76 18.63 1.64
CA ARG A 223 -12.89 18.62 0.71
C ARG A 223 -13.44 20.02 0.51
N GLU A 224 -13.66 20.40 -0.75
CA GLU A 224 -14.27 21.70 -1.09
C GLU A 224 -15.71 21.77 -0.59
N GLN A 225 -16.03 22.78 0.24
CA GLN A 225 -17.35 23.00 0.80
C GLN A 225 -17.85 24.42 0.53
N PRO A 226 -19.13 24.59 0.17
CA PRO A 226 -19.75 25.91 0.08
C PRO A 226 -19.88 26.53 1.47
N ALA A 227 -19.51 27.79 1.60
CA ALA A 227 -19.60 28.58 2.82
C ALA A 227 -20.02 30.03 2.50
N ALA A 228 -20.25 30.83 3.54
CA ALA A 228 -20.53 32.25 3.40
C ALA A 228 -19.79 33.03 4.48
N TYR A 229 -19.23 34.18 4.11
CA TYR A 229 -18.73 35.16 5.06
C TYR A 229 -19.90 35.98 5.60
N HIS A 230 -20.04 35.96 6.93
CA HIS A 230 -20.96 36.79 7.68
C HIS A 230 -20.17 37.94 8.31
N ARG A 231 -20.50 39.18 7.96
CA ARG A 231 -19.87 40.35 8.55
C ARG A 231 -20.61 40.73 9.83
N VAL A 232 -19.92 40.75 10.96
CA VAL A 232 -20.51 40.96 12.29
C VAL A 232 -19.80 42.09 13.03
N ALA A 233 -20.54 42.94 13.73
CA ALA A 233 -20.01 44.06 14.51
C ALA A 233 -19.62 43.64 15.94
N PHE A 234 -18.38 43.95 16.34
CA PHE A 234 -17.89 43.84 17.72
C PHE A 234 -17.72 45.24 18.29
N HIS A 235 -18.38 45.54 19.41
CA HIS A 235 -18.42 46.90 19.95
C HIS A 235 -17.21 47.21 20.81
N ARG A 236 -16.53 48.33 20.58
CA ARG A 236 -15.44 48.75 21.47
C ARG A 236 -15.98 49.10 22.85
N THR A 237 -15.27 48.67 23.90
CA THR A 237 -15.68 48.91 25.30
C THR A 237 -15.62 50.38 25.71
N ASP A 238 -14.84 51.20 25.00
CA ASP A 238 -14.73 52.64 25.17
C ASP A 238 -15.85 53.45 24.47
N GLY A 239 -16.76 52.76 23.76
CA GLY A 239 -17.87 53.39 23.05
C GLY A 239 -17.49 54.12 21.75
N THR A 240 -16.27 53.94 21.24
CA THR A 240 -15.77 54.64 20.04
C THR A 240 -16.20 53.99 18.71
N GLY A 241 -17.20 53.11 18.75
CA GLY A 241 -17.77 52.41 17.59
C GLY A 241 -17.33 50.95 17.50
N ASP A 242 -17.37 50.39 16.29
CA ASP A 242 -17.28 48.93 16.10
C ASP A 242 -16.01 48.49 15.37
N ILE A 243 -15.65 47.22 15.56
CA ILE A 243 -14.73 46.46 14.73
C ILE A 243 -15.55 45.41 13.99
N HIS A 244 -15.45 45.39 12.66
CA HIS A 244 -16.19 44.43 11.84
C HIS A 244 -15.34 43.20 11.54
N ILE A 245 -15.84 42.01 11.88
CA ILE A 245 -15.23 40.72 11.56
C ILE A 245 -16.01 40.06 10.43
N GLU A 246 -15.31 39.43 9.48
CA GLU A 246 -15.93 38.52 8.50
C GLU A 246 -15.63 37.07 8.90
N THR A 247 -16.66 36.33 9.33
CA THR A 247 -16.54 34.94 9.81
C THR A 247 -17.39 33.96 9.03
N THR A 248 -16.91 32.73 8.93
CA THR A 248 -17.62 31.60 8.29
C THR A 248 -18.35 30.73 9.32
N ARG A 249 -18.05 30.92 10.62
CA ARG A 249 -18.55 30.12 11.74
C ARG A 249 -19.21 30.97 12.84
N PRO A 250 -20.28 31.74 12.53
CA PRO A 250 -20.92 32.60 13.52
C PRO A 250 -21.51 31.80 14.70
N GLU A 251 -21.80 30.52 14.54
CA GLU A 251 -22.23 29.64 15.64
C GLU A 251 -21.24 29.55 16.81
N LEU A 252 -19.95 29.80 16.56
CA LEU A 252 -18.91 29.75 17.56
C LEU A 252 -18.74 31.07 18.33
N LEU A 253 -19.56 32.08 18.09
CA LEU A 253 -19.38 33.41 18.68
C LEU A 253 -19.41 33.40 20.23
N ALA A 254 -20.20 32.51 20.85
CA ALA A 254 -20.21 32.32 22.30
C ALA A 254 -18.85 31.81 22.86
N ALA A 255 -18.05 31.18 22.02
CA ALA A 255 -16.70 30.69 22.32
C ALA A 255 -15.59 31.73 22.08
N CYS A 256 -15.92 32.97 21.65
CA CYS A 256 -14.93 33.99 21.28
C CYS A 256 -14.09 34.44 22.47
N VAL A 257 -12.76 34.32 22.36
CA VAL A 257 -11.80 34.66 23.41
C VAL A 257 -10.85 35.80 23.04
N ALA A 258 -10.72 36.15 21.75
CA ALA A 258 -9.91 37.29 21.28
C ALA A 258 -10.30 37.70 19.85
N LEU A 259 -9.88 38.89 19.43
CA LEU A 259 -9.72 39.25 18.02
C LEU A 259 -8.23 39.33 17.69
N VAL A 260 -7.82 38.82 16.52
CA VAL A 260 -6.41 38.81 16.11
C VAL A 260 -6.22 39.41 14.72
N ALA A 261 -5.31 40.36 14.58
CA ALA A 261 -4.89 40.94 13.30
C ALA A 261 -3.37 40.90 13.12
N HIS A 262 -2.91 41.11 11.89
CA HIS A 262 -1.47 41.14 11.62
C HIS A 262 -0.83 42.38 12.25
N PRO A 263 0.35 42.31 12.89
CA PRO A 263 1.00 43.47 13.53
C PRO A 263 1.23 44.64 12.56
N ASP A 264 1.61 44.33 11.33
CA ASP A 264 1.80 45.32 10.25
C ASP A 264 0.51 45.73 9.52
N ASP A 265 -0.68 45.46 10.04
CA ASP A 265 -1.93 45.96 9.48
C ASP A 265 -2.31 47.31 10.10
N GLU A 266 -1.99 48.40 9.41
CA GLU A 266 -2.21 49.78 9.87
C GLU A 266 -3.67 50.05 10.29
N ARG A 267 -4.65 49.31 9.74
CA ARG A 267 -6.07 49.45 10.09
C ARG A 267 -6.37 49.09 11.54
N TYR A 268 -5.59 48.17 12.13
CA TYR A 268 -5.87 47.59 13.46
C TYR A 268 -4.79 47.90 14.50
N GLN A 269 -3.67 48.52 14.12
CA GLN A 269 -2.58 48.87 15.03
C GLN A 269 -3.02 49.65 16.27
N ALA A 270 -3.91 50.63 16.10
CA ALA A 270 -4.45 51.42 17.21
C ALA A 270 -5.42 50.63 18.11
N SER A 271 -5.87 49.45 17.69
CA SER A 271 -6.77 48.58 18.46
C SER A 271 -6.03 47.53 19.29
N PHE A 272 -4.73 47.30 19.08
CA PHE A 272 -4.00 46.29 19.85
C PHE A 272 -3.90 46.66 21.34
N GLY A 273 -4.19 45.70 22.21
CA GLY A 273 -4.22 45.91 23.67
C GLY A 273 -5.53 46.53 24.19
N THR A 274 -6.50 46.84 23.32
CA THR A 274 -7.85 47.24 23.74
C THR A 274 -8.78 46.02 23.82
N THR A 275 -10.02 46.23 24.29
CA THR A 275 -11.05 45.20 24.37
C THR A 275 -12.30 45.58 23.56
N VAL A 276 -13.02 44.56 23.11
CA VAL A 276 -14.32 44.68 22.46
C VAL A 276 -15.33 43.73 23.12
N ARG A 277 -16.63 44.01 22.95
CA ARG A 277 -17.73 43.15 23.36
C ARG A 277 -18.22 42.32 22.19
N THR A 278 -18.41 41.02 22.46
CA THR A 278 -18.93 40.10 21.46
C THR A 278 -20.41 40.40 21.18
N PRO A 279 -20.83 40.38 19.91
CA PRO A 279 -22.24 40.52 19.55
C PRO A 279 -23.08 39.37 20.15
N LEU A 280 -24.33 39.65 20.48
CA LEU A 280 -25.30 38.77 21.20
C LEU A 280 -24.92 38.34 22.61
N PHE A 281 -23.65 38.05 22.88
CA PHE A 281 -23.22 37.40 24.13
C PHE A 281 -22.62 38.35 25.16
N ASP A 282 -22.32 39.59 24.76
CA ASP A 282 -21.81 40.66 25.64
C ASP A 282 -20.58 40.26 26.45
N VAL A 283 -19.69 39.46 25.84
CA VAL A 283 -18.44 39.02 26.46
C VAL A 283 -17.32 39.95 26.03
N GLU A 284 -16.57 40.47 27.00
CA GLU A 284 -15.39 41.29 26.75
C GLU A 284 -14.19 40.42 26.32
N VAL A 285 -13.57 40.74 25.19
CA VAL A 285 -12.42 40.03 24.62
C VAL A 285 -11.33 41.00 24.14
N PRO A 286 -10.03 40.66 24.28
CA PRO A 286 -8.93 41.49 23.84
C PRO A 286 -8.73 41.48 22.32
N VAL A 287 -8.13 42.55 21.80
CA VAL A 287 -7.62 42.64 20.43
C VAL A 287 -6.09 42.50 20.44
N LEU A 288 -5.57 41.48 19.75
CA LEU A 288 -4.17 41.05 19.80
C LEU A 288 -3.53 41.02 18.41
N ALA A 289 -2.20 41.05 18.37
CA ALA A 289 -1.43 40.99 17.14
C ALA A 289 -0.78 39.61 16.95
N HIS A 290 -0.83 39.05 15.75
CA HIS A 290 -0.12 37.82 15.41
C HIS A 290 0.30 37.76 13.92
N PRO A 291 1.55 37.38 13.57
CA PRO A 291 2.01 37.32 12.18
C PRO A 291 1.24 36.37 11.26
N LEU A 292 0.64 35.31 11.81
CA LEU A 292 -0.20 34.37 11.04
C LEU A 292 -1.54 34.95 10.57
N ALA A 293 -1.98 36.10 11.08
CA ALA A 293 -3.20 36.74 10.59
C ALA A 293 -3.00 37.28 9.17
N GLN A 294 -3.94 36.99 8.27
CA GLN A 294 -3.86 37.40 6.86
C GLN A 294 -4.57 38.72 6.64
N LYS A 295 -3.82 39.76 6.23
CA LYS A 295 -4.34 41.13 6.01
C LYS A 295 -5.41 41.20 4.91
N ASP A 296 -5.26 40.36 3.90
CA ASP A 296 -6.07 40.31 2.68
C ASP A 296 -7.27 39.35 2.79
N LYS A 297 -7.36 38.54 3.86
CA LYS A 297 -8.47 37.61 4.08
C LYS A 297 -9.61 38.28 4.84
N GLY A 298 -10.79 38.30 4.23
CA GLY A 298 -12.01 38.88 4.81
C GLY A 298 -11.81 40.34 5.21
N SER A 299 -11.94 40.63 6.50
CA SER A 299 -11.72 41.99 7.05
C SER A 299 -10.24 42.30 7.40
N GLY A 300 -9.33 41.32 7.37
CA GLY A 300 -7.94 41.46 7.83
C GLY A 300 -7.73 41.25 9.34
N ILE A 301 -8.82 41.07 10.08
CA ILE A 301 -8.86 40.71 11.50
C ILE A 301 -9.81 39.50 11.67
N ALA A 302 -9.46 38.56 12.54
CA ALA A 302 -10.19 37.32 12.78
C ALA A 302 -10.73 37.27 14.22
N MET A 303 -11.89 36.66 14.42
CA MET A 303 -12.35 36.26 15.74
C MET A 303 -11.75 34.90 16.10
N ILE A 304 -11.28 34.75 17.34
CA ILE A 304 -10.72 33.49 17.84
C ILE A 304 -11.74 32.86 18.77
N CYS A 305 -12.43 31.83 18.29
CA CYS A 305 -13.53 31.20 19.02
C CYS A 305 -13.13 29.84 19.58
N THR A 306 -12.12 29.88 20.45
CA THR A 306 -11.39 28.76 21.05
C THR A 306 -10.86 27.75 20.02
N PHE A 307 -11.68 27.07 19.21
CA PHE A 307 -11.20 26.32 18.04
C PHE A 307 -12.20 26.36 16.86
N GLY A 308 -12.14 27.40 16.04
CA GLY A 308 -12.85 27.48 14.76
C GLY A 308 -12.12 26.77 13.62
N ASP A 309 -10.78 26.79 13.64
CA ASP A 309 -9.90 26.05 12.75
C ASP A 309 -8.55 25.68 13.42
N VAL A 310 -7.62 25.09 12.65
CA VAL A 310 -6.29 24.69 13.16
C VAL A 310 -5.36 25.87 13.47
N THR A 311 -5.60 27.05 12.88
CA THR A 311 -4.86 28.28 13.16
C THR A 311 -5.18 28.77 14.56
N ASP A 312 -6.45 28.66 14.97
CA ASP A 312 -6.90 29.01 16.33
C ASP A 312 -6.14 28.22 17.40
N ILE A 313 -5.74 26.98 17.14
CA ILE A 313 -4.91 26.18 18.06
C ILE A 313 -3.54 26.83 18.27
N ILE A 314 -2.93 27.35 17.19
CA ILE A 314 -1.63 28.01 17.25
C ILE A 314 -1.75 29.31 18.04
N TRP A 315 -2.74 30.14 17.71
CA TRP A 315 -3.00 31.40 18.40
C TRP A 315 -3.34 31.21 19.87
N TRP A 316 -4.19 30.23 20.19
CA TRP A 316 -4.52 29.87 21.57
C TRP A 316 -3.27 29.60 22.40
N ARG A 317 -2.33 28.83 21.84
CA ARG A 317 -1.08 28.47 22.52
C ARG A 317 -0.09 29.63 22.60
N GLU A 318 0.14 30.34 21.50
CA GLU A 318 1.17 31.39 21.41
C GLU A 318 0.76 32.71 22.07
N LEU A 319 -0.54 32.98 22.17
CA LEU A 319 -1.11 34.17 22.81
C LEU A 319 -1.67 33.91 24.21
N ASP A 320 -1.49 32.70 24.76
CA ASP A 320 -1.97 32.28 26.10
C ASP A 320 -3.47 32.57 26.32
N LEU A 321 -4.31 32.15 25.37
CA LEU A 321 -5.74 32.44 25.39
C LEU A 321 -6.52 31.45 26.28
N PRO A 322 -7.65 31.87 26.88
CA PRO A 322 -8.54 30.95 27.58
C PRO A 322 -9.09 29.85 26.66
N ASN A 323 -9.29 28.65 27.22
CA ASN A 323 -9.96 27.55 26.52
C ASN A 323 -11.48 27.60 26.80
N ARG A 324 -12.29 27.99 25.81
CA ARG A 324 -13.76 28.07 25.90
C ARG A 324 -14.45 27.27 24.79
N THR A 325 -14.51 25.94 24.95
CA THR A 325 -15.22 25.06 24.01
C THR A 325 -16.73 25.06 24.25
N ILE A 326 -17.53 25.24 23.18
CA ILE A 326 -19.00 25.15 23.24
C ILE A 326 -19.58 23.97 22.45
N LEU A 327 -18.74 23.24 21.70
CA LEU A 327 -19.15 22.06 20.95
C LEU A 327 -18.76 20.79 21.71
N GLY A 328 -19.73 19.88 21.84
CA GLY A 328 -19.53 18.56 22.41
C GLY A 328 -18.98 17.55 21.40
N LYS A 329 -18.58 16.38 21.91
CA LYS A 329 -18.08 15.24 21.13
C LYS A 329 -19.08 14.69 20.10
N ASP A 330 -20.35 15.04 20.21
CA ASP A 330 -21.42 14.67 19.29
C ASP A 330 -21.75 15.76 18.26
N GLY A 331 -20.94 16.84 18.20
CA GLY A 331 -21.11 17.96 17.28
C GLY A 331 -22.35 18.79 17.57
N ARG A 332 -22.80 18.77 18.83
CA ARG A 332 -23.88 19.62 19.32
C ARG A 332 -23.34 20.67 20.27
N VAL A 333 -24.04 21.80 20.35
CA VAL A 333 -23.72 22.84 21.32
C VAL A 333 -23.98 22.30 22.73
N LEU A 334 -23.03 22.50 23.65
CA LEU A 334 -23.12 22.05 25.04
C LEU A 334 -24.31 22.70 25.76
N ALA A 335 -24.93 21.96 26.67
CA ALA A 335 -26.11 22.43 27.40
C ALA A 335 -25.80 23.61 28.33
N ALA A 336 -24.65 23.59 28.99
CA ALA A 336 -24.19 24.68 29.84
C ALA A 336 -23.56 25.80 28.99
N ALA A 337 -23.98 27.04 29.22
CA ALA A 337 -23.34 28.21 28.64
C ALA A 337 -21.98 28.47 29.33
N PRO A 338 -20.98 29.03 28.63
CA PRO A 338 -19.75 29.50 29.26
C PRO A 338 -20.01 30.45 30.43
N ASP A 339 -19.26 30.33 31.52
CA ASP A 339 -19.45 31.11 32.75
C ASP A 339 -19.32 32.63 32.54
N VAL A 340 -18.56 33.03 31.52
CA VAL A 340 -18.40 34.44 31.12
C VAL A 340 -19.67 35.07 30.54
N ILE A 341 -20.64 34.25 30.12
CA ILE A 341 -21.93 34.72 29.63
C ILE A 341 -22.82 35.00 30.85
N VAL A 342 -22.84 36.25 31.28
CA VAL A 342 -23.46 36.63 32.56
C VAL A 342 -24.83 37.30 32.42
N THR A 343 -25.13 37.95 31.28
CA THR A 343 -26.38 38.70 31.10
C THR A 343 -27.55 37.78 30.76
N ASP A 344 -28.76 38.14 31.21
CA ASP A 344 -29.97 37.34 30.95
C ASP A 344 -30.27 37.20 29.45
N ALA A 345 -30.07 38.29 28.69
CA ALA A 345 -30.26 38.29 27.24
C ALA A 345 -29.28 37.33 26.54
N ALA A 346 -28.00 37.36 26.94
CA ALA A 346 -26.99 36.48 26.35
C ALA A 346 -27.20 35.00 26.74
N ARG A 347 -27.63 34.73 27.99
CA ARG A 347 -28.02 33.38 28.43
C ARG A 347 -29.23 32.87 27.66
N ALA A 348 -30.22 33.72 27.41
CA ALA A 348 -31.39 33.38 26.58
C ALA A 348 -30.98 33.07 25.14
N ALA A 349 -30.11 33.88 24.52
CA ALA A 349 -29.59 33.63 23.18
C ALA A 349 -28.81 32.30 23.10
N TYR A 350 -28.00 31.98 24.11
CA TYR A 350 -27.30 30.68 24.16
C TYR A 350 -28.27 29.50 24.32
N ALA A 351 -29.29 29.65 25.17
CA ALA A 351 -30.30 28.61 25.38
C ALA A 351 -31.03 28.22 24.07
N GLU A 352 -31.17 29.15 23.13
CA GLU A 352 -31.76 28.87 21.81
C GLU A 352 -30.90 27.98 20.91
N ILE A 353 -29.60 27.86 21.17
CA ILE A 353 -28.68 27.02 20.39
C ILE A 353 -28.20 25.77 21.14
N ALA A 354 -28.36 25.73 22.46
CA ALA A 354 -28.02 24.57 23.28
C ALA A 354 -28.64 23.27 22.73
N GLY A 355 -27.81 22.22 22.57
CA GLY A 355 -28.20 20.92 22.03
C GLY A 355 -28.44 20.86 20.52
N LYS A 356 -28.42 21.99 19.80
CA LYS A 356 -28.52 22.01 18.33
C LYS A 356 -27.23 21.52 17.69
N THR A 357 -27.36 20.95 16.49
CA THR A 357 -26.20 20.64 15.64
C THR A 357 -25.55 21.93 15.16
N VAL A 358 -24.27 21.87 14.76
CA VAL A 358 -23.53 23.01 14.18
C VAL A 358 -24.33 23.73 13.09
N PHE A 359 -24.93 22.99 12.15
CA PHE A 359 -25.76 23.55 11.08
C PHE A 359 -26.97 24.32 11.62
N SER A 360 -27.71 23.74 12.55
CA SER A 360 -28.90 24.36 13.13
C SER A 360 -28.56 25.53 14.06
N ALA A 361 -27.43 25.45 14.79
CA ALA A 361 -26.91 26.53 15.62
C ALA A 361 -26.47 27.71 14.77
N LYS A 362 -25.74 27.46 13.67
CA LYS A 362 -25.32 28.48 12.70
C LYS A 362 -26.51 29.23 12.13
N LYS A 363 -27.53 28.51 11.65
CA LYS A 363 -28.74 29.14 11.14
C LYS A 363 -29.38 30.05 12.19
N ARG A 364 -29.52 29.58 13.43
CA ARG A 364 -30.17 30.36 14.48
C ARG A 364 -29.35 31.57 14.93
N ILE A 365 -28.02 31.46 15.06
CA ILE A 365 -27.18 32.62 15.39
C ILE A 365 -27.25 33.68 14.29
N VAL A 366 -27.24 33.29 13.02
CA VAL A 366 -27.39 34.25 11.92
C VAL A 366 -28.73 34.99 11.99
N GLU A 367 -29.83 34.29 12.31
CA GLU A 367 -31.14 34.91 12.54
C GLU A 367 -31.10 35.90 13.71
N LEU A 368 -30.54 35.50 14.86
CA LEU A 368 -30.40 36.36 16.04
C LEU A 368 -29.52 37.60 15.76
N LEU A 369 -28.42 37.44 15.03
CA LEU A 369 -27.55 38.55 14.61
C LEU A 369 -28.29 39.51 13.65
N ALA A 370 -29.17 38.99 12.79
CA ALA A 370 -30.00 39.83 11.92
C ALA A 370 -31.09 40.57 12.70
N GLU A 371 -31.76 39.88 13.64
CA GLU A 371 -32.80 40.46 14.51
C GLU A 371 -32.25 41.58 15.41
N SER A 372 -31.01 41.42 15.90
CA SER A 372 -30.31 42.41 16.72
C SER A 372 -29.66 43.54 15.91
N GLY A 373 -29.51 43.39 14.60
CA GLY A 373 -28.85 44.36 13.74
C GLY A 373 -27.32 44.26 13.72
N GLU A 374 -26.74 43.22 14.32
CA GLU A 374 -25.29 42.99 14.41
C GLU A 374 -24.67 42.48 13.10
N ILE A 375 -25.50 41.97 12.18
CA ILE A 375 -25.04 41.52 10.86
C ILE A 375 -25.02 42.69 9.86
N ILE A 376 -23.86 42.91 9.22
CA ILE A 376 -23.64 44.06 8.34
C ILE A 376 -23.67 43.62 6.87
N GLY A 377 -24.79 43.88 6.20
CA GLY A 377 -25.00 43.53 4.81
C GLY A 377 -25.26 42.03 4.57
N ASP A 378 -25.33 41.65 3.30
CA ASP A 378 -25.66 40.28 2.93
C ASP A 378 -24.46 39.32 3.06
N PRO A 379 -24.68 38.06 3.47
CA PRO A 379 -23.62 37.05 3.49
C PRO A 379 -23.00 36.83 2.11
N LYS A 380 -21.67 36.78 2.04
CA LYS A 380 -20.93 36.61 0.77
C LYS A 380 -20.57 35.13 0.56
N PRO A 381 -21.14 34.43 -0.43
CA PRO A 381 -20.86 33.02 -0.66
C PRO A 381 -19.47 32.80 -1.27
N PHE A 382 -18.83 31.68 -0.91
CA PHE A 382 -17.57 31.21 -1.49
C PHE A 382 -17.42 29.70 -1.26
N THR A 383 -16.38 29.10 -1.84
CA THR A 383 -16.01 27.69 -1.61
C THR A 383 -14.60 27.65 -1.05
N HIS A 384 -14.34 26.73 -0.11
CA HIS A 384 -13.00 26.50 0.42
C HIS A 384 -12.81 25.06 0.88
N PRO A 385 -11.55 24.60 1.00
CA PRO A 385 -11.25 23.30 1.57
C PRO A 385 -11.55 23.26 3.07
N VAL A 386 -12.30 22.23 3.48
CA VAL A 386 -12.60 21.91 4.88
C VAL A 386 -12.03 20.53 5.20
N LYS A 387 -11.56 20.34 6.43
CA LYS A 387 -10.95 19.08 6.87
C LYS A 387 -11.99 18.04 7.23
N PHE A 388 -11.83 16.85 6.68
CA PHE A 388 -12.60 15.65 6.96
C PHE A 388 -11.67 14.54 7.44
N TYR A 389 -12.20 13.63 8.24
CA TYR A 389 -11.61 12.30 8.35
C TYR A 389 -11.86 11.55 7.04
N GLU A 390 -10.87 10.82 6.53
CA GLU A 390 -11.00 10.08 5.26
C GLU A 390 -12.19 9.10 5.20
N LYS A 391 -12.72 8.65 6.35
CA LYS A 391 -13.92 7.79 6.42
C LYS A 391 -15.19 8.53 6.86
N GLY A 392 -15.08 9.79 7.28
CA GLY A 392 -16.17 10.61 7.83
C GLY A 392 -17.02 11.29 6.76
N ASP A 393 -18.28 11.56 7.11
CA ASP A 393 -19.26 12.23 6.25
C ASP A 393 -19.45 13.70 6.63
N ARG A 394 -19.10 14.09 7.86
CA ARG A 394 -19.15 15.47 8.36
C ARG A 394 -17.75 16.08 8.54
N PRO A 395 -17.63 17.42 8.46
CA PRO A 395 -16.40 18.13 8.81
C PRO A 395 -15.90 17.77 10.20
N LEU A 396 -14.57 17.77 10.36
CA LEU A 396 -13.95 17.63 11.66
C LEU A 396 -14.23 18.87 12.52
N GLU A 397 -14.48 18.62 13.80
CA GLU A 397 -14.49 19.67 14.81
C GLU A 397 -13.22 19.59 15.64
N ILE A 398 -12.96 20.63 16.43
CA ILE A 398 -11.86 20.61 17.38
C ILE A 398 -12.45 20.68 18.79
N VAL A 399 -12.19 19.64 19.58
CA VAL A 399 -12.64 19.56 20.97
C VAL A 399 -11.44 19.37 21.88
N SER A 400 -11.55 19.86 23.12
CA SER A 400 -10.52 19.68 24.14
C SER A 400 -10.66 18.27 24.73
N THR A 401 -9.70 17.40 24.44
CA THR A 401 -9.63 16.06 25.02
C THR A 401 -8.24 15.75 25.53
N ARG A 402 -8.19 14.90 26.55
CA ARG A 402 -6.95 14.33 27.04
C ARG A 402 -6.64 13.09 26.21
N GLN A 403 -5.47 13.05 25.58
CA GLN A 403 -5.08 12.00 24.62
C GLN A 403 -3.64 11.57 24.84
N TRP A 404 -3.31 10.37 24.37
CA TRP A 404 -1.96 9.83 24.34
C TRP A 404 -1.25 10.21 23.04
N TYR A 405 -0.01 10.65 23.18
CA TYR A 405 0.87 11.05 22.10
C TYR A 405 2.19 10.29 22.14
N LEU A 406 2.79 10.09 20.98
CA LEU A 406 4.14 9.59 20.82
C LEU A 406 5.00 10.64 20.08
N ARG A 407 6.18 10.95 20.63
CA ARG A 407 7.14 11.86 19.99
C ARG A 407 7.52 11.35 18.60
N ASN A 408 7.41 12.21 17.59
CA ASN A 408 7.63 11.84 16.18
C ASN A 408 8.55 12.81 15.42
N GLY A 409 9.15 13.78 16.11
CA GLY A 409 10.00 14.82 15.52
C GLY A 409 9.30 16.15 15.24
N ALA A 410 7.98 16.25 15.41
CA ALA A 410 7.26 17.52 15.26
C ALA A 410 7.74 18.57 16.26
N ARG A 411 7.93 18.15 17.52
CA ARG A 411 8.38 19.02 18.63
C ARG A 411 9.82 18.76 19.06
N ASP A 412 10.53 17.89 18.35
CA ASP A 412 11.90 17.49 18.64
C ASP A 412 12.73 17.55 17.36
N ALA A 413 13.55 18.60 17.24
CA ALA A 413 14.39 18.79 16.06
C ALA A 413 15.45 17.70 15.91
N GLN A 414 15.99 17.16 17.01
CA GLN A 414 17.02 16.13 16.95
C GLN A 414 16.43 14.82 16.43
N LEU A 415 15.25 14.44 16.92
CA LEU A 415 14.54 13.26 16.41
C LEU A 415 14.15 13.45 14.94
N ARG A 416 13.67 14.64 14.55
CA ARG A 416 13.35 14.93 13.14
C ARG A 416 14.59 14.77 12.24
N ASP A 417 15.71 15.37 12.61
CA ASP A 417 16.95 15.32 11.83
C ASP A 417 17.46 13.87 11.73
N LYS A 418 17.34 13.09 12.81
CA LYS A 418 17.64 11.66 12.84
C LYS A 418 16.75 10.86 11.87
N LEU A 419 15.44 11.10 11.86
CA LEU A 419 14.50 10.44 10.95
C LEU A 419 14.84 10.75 9.48
N ILE A 420 15.14 12.01 9.17
CA ILE A 420 15.61 12.41 7.83
C ILE A 420 16.91 11.68 7.47
N ALA A 421 17.89 11.64 8.38
CA ALA A 421 19.17 10.97 8.13
C ALA A 421 19.01 9.47 7.90
N LEU A 422 18.19 8.78 8.70
CA LEU A 422 17.85 7.37 8.47
C LEU A 422 17.12 7.19 7.14
N GLY A 423 16.19 8.07 6.82
CA GLY A 423 15.48 8.11 5.53
C GLY A 423 16.43 8.22 4.33
N GLN A 424 17.51 8.98 4.46
CA GLN A 424 18.53 9.17 3.42
C GLN A 424 19.51 7.99 3.28
N GLN A 425 19.65 7.16 4.31
CA GLN A 425 20.50 5.97 4.29
C GLN A 425 19.83 4.77 3.60
N MET A 426 18.50 4.76 3.51
CA MET A 426 17.74 3.71 2.81
C MET A 426 17.77 3.91 1.29
N ASN A 427 17.68 2.81 0.55
CA ASN A 427 17.46 2.84 -0.89
C ASN A 427 15.96 3.00 -1.18
N TRP A 428 15.61 3.95 -2.05
CA TRP A 428 14.22 4.19 -2.45
C TRP A 428 14.02 3.78 -3.90
N HIS A 429 12.98 2.99 -4.17
CA HIS A 429 12.66 2.50 -5.50
C HIS A 429 11.23 2.91 -5.88
N PRO A 430 11.04 3.97 -6.68
CA PRO A 430 12.06 4.86 -7.26
C PRO A 430 12.57 5.93 -6.27
N ASP A 431 13.75 6.48 -6.58
CA ASP A 431 14.51 7.41 -5.74
C ASP A 431 13.71 8.66 -5.30
N PHE A 432 12.92 9.22 -6.21
CA PHE A 432 12.15 10.43 -5.97
C PHE A 432 11.06 10.27 -4.90
N MET A 433 10.67 9.04 -4.53
CA MET A 433 9.67 8.83 -3.48
C MET A 433 10.18 9.24 -2.10
N ARG A 434 11.51 9.29 -1.88
CA ARG A 434 12.12 9.82 -0.66
C ARG A 434 11.65 11.24 -0.36
N VAL A 435 11.47 12.08 -1.38
CA VAL A 435 11.04 13.47 -1.23
C VAL A 435 9.67 13.56 -0.55
N ARG A 436 8.77 12.60 -0.77
CA ARG A 436 7.47 12.56 -0.08
C ARG A 436 7.64 12.31 1.43
N TYR A 437 8.55 11.40 1.80
CA TYR A 437 8.87 11.12 3.20
C TYR A 437 9.54 12.32 3.88
N GLU A 438 10.51 12.97 3.23
CA GLU A 438 11.20 14.14 3.76
C GLU A 438 10.24 15.33 3.93
N ASN A 439 9.39 15.59 2.92
CA ASN A 439 8.38 16.64 2.99
C ASN A 439 7.37 16.39 4.12
N TRP A 440 6.94 15.14 4.31
CA TRP A 440 6.06 14.76 5.41
C TRP A 440 6.72 15.01 6.76
N THR A 441 7.94 14.51 6.94
CA THR A 441 8.71 14.61 8.20
C THR A 441 9.01 16.08 8.57
N ASN A 442 9.30 16.93 7.58
CA ASN A 442 9.49 18.37 7.79
C ASN A 442 8.18 19.14 8.02
N GLY A 443 7.05 18.61 7.55
CA GLY A 443 5.72 19.23 7.64
C GLY A 443 4.90 18.83 8.86
N LEU A 444 5.46 18.07 9.81
CA LEU A 444 4.77 17.67 11.03
C LEU A 444 4.52 18.88 11.94
N THR A 445 3.27 19.05 12.38
CA THR A 445 2.87 20.18 13.24
C THR A 445 2.58 19.76 14.68
N GLY A 446 2.48 18.45 14.94
CA GLY A 446 2.26 17.89 16.27
C GLY A 446 2.79 16.46 16.39
N ASP A 447 3.06 16.06 17.62
CA ASP A 447 3.41 14.69 17.95
C ASP A 447 2.24 13.74 17.63
N TRP A 448 2.55 12.47 17.41
CA TRP A 448 1.60 11.51 16.88
C TRP A 448 0.57 11.13 17.93
N LEU A 449 -0.70 11.45 17.69
CA LEU A 449 -1.83 11.04 18.54
C LEU A 449 -2.10 9.54 18.35
N VAL A 450 -1.86 8.75 19.38
CA VAL A 450 -1.93 7.27 19.33
C VAL A 450 -3.15 6.69 20.05
N SER A 451 -3.91 7.45 20.83
CA SER A 451 -5.17 6.98 21.44
C SER A 451 -6.37 7.12 20.51
N ARG A 452 -7.34 6.20 20.63
CA ARG A 452 -8.62 6.22 19.89
C ARG A 452 -9.76 5.78 20.82
N GLN A 453 -10.89 6.51 20.73
CA GLN A 453 -12.12 6.22 21.50
C GLN A 453 -12.96 5.17 20.77
N ARG A 454 -12.37 4.01 20.53
CA ARG A 454 -12.93 2.88 19.76
C ARG A 454 -12.92 1.62 20.61
N PHE A 455 -13.48 0.54 20.08
CA PHE A 455 -13.80 -0.65 20.87
C PHE A 455 -12.89 -1.84 20.55
N PHE A 456 -12.52 -2.00 19.28
CA PHE A 456 -11.77 -3.14 18.77
C PHE A 456 -10.37 -2.72 18.32
N GLY A 457 -9.38 -3.04 19.16
CA GLY A 457 -7.96 -2.85 18.91
C GLY A 457 -7.16 -3.01 20.19
N VAL A 458 -5.85 -2.81 20.12
CA VAL A 458 -4.95 -3.03 21.26
C VAL A 458 -5.28 -2.03 22.38
N PRO A 459 -5.68 -2.47 23.58
CA PRO A 459 -5.93 -1.56 24.71
C PRO A 459 -4.65 -0.85 25.16
N ILE A 460 -4.74 0.43 25.52
CA ILE A 460 -3.61 1.15 26.12
C ILE A 460 -3.42 0.63 27.55
N PRO A 461 -2.25 0.09 27.94
CA PRO A 461 -2.12 -0.75 29.13
C PRO A 461 -1.88 0.06 30.42
N VAL A 462 -2.80 0.96 30.78
CA VAL A 462 -2.66 1.81 31.98
C VAL A 462 -3.98 1.97 32.74
N TRP A 463 -3.86 2.22 34.04
CA TRP A 463 -4.98 2.67 34.90
C TRP A 463 -4.62 4.00 35.55
N TYR A 464 -5.62 4.65 36.14
CA TYR A 464 -5.48 5.88 36.91
C TYR A 464 -5.93 5.62 38.34
N ALA A 465 -5.18 6.11 39.33
CA ALA A 465 -5.70 6.17 40.68
C ALA A 465 -6.91 7.13 40.74
N LEU A 466 -7.85 6.85 41.63
CA LEU A 466 -8.96 7.75 41.92
C LEU A 466 -8.69 8.52 43.21
N ASP A 467 -8.97 9.82 43.18
CA ASP A 467 -8.86 10.67 44.36
C ASP A 467 -10.02 10.43 45.37
N GLU A 468 -10.08 11.24 46.43
CA GLU A 468 -11.12 11.15 47.46
C GLU A 468 -12.54 11.48 46.96
N ASN A 469 -12.66 12.10 45.78
CA ASN A 469 -13.93 12.42 45.12
C ASN A 469 -14.32 11.39 44.05
N GLY A 470 -13.45 10.41 43.77
CA GLY A 470 -13.64 9.44 42.68
C GLY A 470 -13.25 9.98 41.31
N GLU A 471 -12.51 11.10 41.25
CA GLU A 471 -11.99 11.67 40.01
C GLU A 471 -10.63 11.06 39.66
N ARG A 472 -10.32 10.96 38.36
CA ARG A 472 -9.04 10.42 37.89
C ARG A 472 -7.89 11.35 38.28
N ASP A 473 -6.93 10.82 39.03
CA ASP A 473 -5.64 11.46 39.25
C ASP A 473 -4.72 11.12 38.06
N TYR A 474 -4.62 12.07 37.12
CA TYR A 474 -3.80 11.92 35.91
C TYR A 474 -2.29 11.98 36.17
N ASP A 475 -1.86 12.40 37.36
CA ASP A 475 -0.44 12.39 37.75
C ASP A 475 -0.05 11.03 38.36
N ARG A 476 -1.01 10.24 38.83
CA ARG A 476 -0.83 8.88 39.35
C ARG A 476 -1.30 7.80 38.36
N VAL A 477 -0.55 7.65 37.28
CA VAL A 477 -0.72 6.57 36.30
C VAL A 477 -0.17 5.24 36.84
N LEU A 478 -1.04 4.24 36.95
CA LEU A 478 -0.72 2.87 37.37
C LEU A 478 -0.38 2.02 36.15
N ARG A 479 0.67 1.21 36.26
CA ARG A 479 1.24 0.42 35.14
C ARG A 479 1.29 -1.07 35.50
N PRO A 480 1.09 -1.98 34.54
CA PRO A 480 1.29 -3.41 34.75
C PRO A 480 2.77 -3.76 34.80
N ASP A 481 3.10 -4.96 35.28
CA ASP A 481 4.41 -5.58 35.02
C ASP A 481 4.47 -6.00 33.54
N HIS A 482 5.64 -5.93 32.92
CA HIS A 482 5.85 -6.45 31.58
C HIS A 482 5.51 -7.94 31.48
N ALA A 483 5.70 -8.72 32.56
CA ALA A 483 5.39 -10.13 32.59
C ALA A 483 3.89 -10.46 32.60
N SER A 484 3.02 -9.50 32.97
CA SER A 484 1.56 -9.71 32.99
C SER A 484 0.89 -9.37 31.66
N LEU A 485 1.62 -8.83 30.68
CA LEU A 485 1.07 -8.51 29.36
C LEU A 485 0.76 -9.78 28.55
N PRO A 486 -0.30 -9.79 27.72
CA PRO A 486 -1.20 -8.67 27.43
C PRO A 486 -2.26 -8.44 28.53
N ILE A 487 -2.76 -7.21 28.65
CA ILE A 487 -3.86 -6.84 29.57
C ILE A 487 -4.90 -5.94 28.90
N ASP A 488 -6.13 -5.91 29.41
CA ASP A 488 -7.15 -4.92 29.08
C ASP A 488 -7.56 -4.18 30.37
N PRO A 489 -7.20 -2.89 30.55
CA PRO A 489 -7.49 -2.18 31.79
C PRO A 489 -8.98 -2.04 32.12
N THR A 490 -9.86 -2.22 31.13
CA THR A 490 -11.30 -2.15 31.34
C THR A 490 -11.85 -3.38 32.06
N THR A 491 -11.11 -4.50 32.05
CA THR A 491 -11.48 -5.75 32.72
C THR A 491 -10.47 -6.19 33.77
N ASP A 492 -9.18 -5.92 33.56
CA ASP A 492 -8.11 -6.35 34.47
C ASP A 492 -7.87 -5.33 35.59
N VAL A 493 -7.27 -5.81 36.68
CA VAL A 493 -7.02 -5.04 37.91
C VAL A 493 -5.53 -4.66 38.01
N PRO A 494 -5.18 -3.40 38.31
CA PRO A 494 -3.80 -2.99 38.45
C PRO A 494 -3.13 -3.64 39.68
N PRO A 495 -1.80 -3.82 39.67
CA PRO A 495 -1.07 -4.34 40.83
C PRO A 495 -1.35 -3.54 42.10
N GLY A 496 -1.68 -4.24 43.20
CA GLY A 496 -1.94 -3.64 44.51
C GLY A 496 -3.39 -3.19 44.75
N TYR A 497 -4.30 -3.47 43.82
CA TYR A 497 -5.74 -3.19 43.94
C TYR A 497 -6.58 -4.46 43.85
N THR A 498 -7.85 -4.36 44.23
CA THR A 498 -8.89 -5.39 44.06
C THR A 498 -10.05 -4.87 43.23
N GLU A 499 -10.81 -5.76 42.58
CA GLU A 499 -11.88 -5.38 41.65
C GLU A 499 -12.98 -4.50 42.30
N ASP A 500 -13.26 -4.68 43.60
CA ASP A 500 -14.20 -3.84 44.37
C ASP A 500 -13.75 -2.38 44.52
N GLN A 501 -12.49 -2.07 44.18
CA GLN A 501 -11.94 -0.73 44.16
C GLN A 501 -12.06 -0.05 42.78
N ARG A 502 -12.68 -0.69 41.78
CA ARG A 502 -12.89 -0.08 40.47
C ARG A 502 -13.97 1.00 40.54
N GLY A 503 -13.65 2.21 40.09
CA GLY A 503 -14.62 3.31 39.98
C GLY A 503 -15.10 3.90 41.31
N VAL A 504 -14.44 3.57 42.44
CA VAL A 504 -14.76 4.11 43.77
C VAL A 504 -13.68 5.09 44.25
N PRO A 505 -14.02 6.10 45.08
CA PRO A 505 -13.03 7.01 45.66
C PRO A 505 -11.86 6.29 46.34
N GLY A 506 -10.63 6.75 46.09
CA GLY A 506 -9.39 6.11 46.56
C GLY A 506 -9.00 4.81 45.82
N GLY A 507 -9.82 4.37 44.85
CA GLY A 507 -9.62 3.18 44.06
C GLY A 507 -8.88 3.44 42.74
N PHE A 508 -9.35 2.83 41.65
CA PHE A 508 -8.75 2.98 40.31
C PHE A 508 -9.80 3.02 39.19
N ASP A 509 -9.42 3.55 38.03
CA ASP A 509 -10.20 3.49 36.78
C ASP A 509 -9.29 3.17 35.59
N GLY A 510 -9.72 2.28 34.71
CA GLY A 510 -8.94 1.82 33.56
C GLY A 510 -8.92 2.83 32.42
N GLU A 511 -7.84 2.84 31.65
CA GLU A 511 -7.87 3.49 30.34
C GLU A 511 -8.87 2.76 29.43
N LYS A 512 -9.71 3.54 28.76
CA LYS A 512 -10.79 3.05 27.88
C LYS A 512 -10.42 3.20 26.41
N ASP A 513 -9.42 4.02 26.13
CA ASP A 513 -8.89 4.21 24.79
C ASP A 513 -8.10 2.98 24.34
N ILE A 514 -8.18 2.70 23.05
CA ILE A 514 -7.33 1.73 22.36
C ILE A 514 -6.27 2.48 21.55
N PHE A 515 -5.26 1.78 21.08
CA PHE A 515 -4.30 2.33 20.13
C PHE A 515 -4.93 2.58 18.75
N ASP A 516 -4.45 3.63 18.09
CA ASP A 516 -4.49 3.81 16.64
C ASP A 516 -4.04 2.53 15.93
N THR A 517 -4.74 2.13 14.88
CA THR A 517 -4.36 1.00 14.02
C THR A 517 -2.92 1.15 13.52
N TRP A 518 -2.51 2.37 13.16
CA TRP A 518 -1.14 2.64 12.73
C TRP A 518 -0.10 2.46 13.83
N ALA A 519 -0.47 2.60 15.11
CA ALA A 519 0.45 2.36 16.22
C ALA A 519 0.77 0.87 16.36
N THR A 520 -0.20 0.00 16.08
CA THR A 520 0.01 -1.45 16.02
C THR A 520 0.78 -1.83 14.75
N SER A 521 0.33 -1.40 13.58
CA SER A 521 0.96 -1.74 12.29
C SER A 521 2.36 -1.12 12.13
N SER A 522 2.71 -0.08 12.90
CA SER A 522 4.08 0.44 12.95
C SER A 522 5.11 -0.53 13.55
N LEU A 523 4.66 -1.61 14.19
CA LEU A 523 5.51 -2.64 14.79
C LEU A 523 5.61 -3.90 13.92
N THR A 524 5.18 -3.84 12.66
CA THR A 524 5.20 -4.98 11.73
C THR A 524 6.55 -5.73 11.65
N PRO A 525 7.73 -5.07 11.63
CA PRO A 525 9.00 -5.77 11.78
C PRO A 525 9.09 -6.57 13.08
N GLN A 526 8.77 -5.95 14.23
CA GLN A 526 8.83 -6.57 15.55
C GLN A 526 7.82 -7.73 15.68
N LEU A 527 6.62 -7.56 15.12
CA LEU A 527 5.56 -8.55 15.13
C LEU A 527 5.95 -9.77 14.30
N ALA A 528 6.43 -9.58 13.07
CA ALA A 528 6.83 -10.67 12.20
C ALA A 528 8.14 -11.33 12.64
N GLY A 529 9.16 -10.53 12.97
CA GLY A 529 10.51 -10.99 13.28
C GLY A 529 10.70 -11.56 14.70
N GLY A 530 9.63 -11.65 15.50
CA GLY A 530 9.70 -12.28 16.82
C GLY A 530 10.41 -11.43 17.88
N TRP A 531 10.39 -10.11 17.79
CA TRP A 531 11.02 -9.24 18.79
C TRP A 531 10.51 -9.54 20.22
N GLU A 532 11.45 -9.73 21.16
CA GLU A 532 11.21 -10.16 22.55
C GLU A 532 10.53 -11.54 22.73
N ARG A 533 10.26 -12.28 21.65
CA ARG A 533 9.69 -13.64 21.66
C ARG A 533 10.66 -14.71 21.16
N ASP A 534 11.46 -14.35 20.16
CA ASP A 534 12.41 -15.22 19.46
C ASP A 534 13.63 -14.38 19.04
N ALA A 535 14.65 -14.36 19.90
CA ALA A 535 15.86 -13.57 19.67
C ALA A 535 16.69 -14.09 18.49
N GLU A 536 16.66 -15.40 18.22
CA GLU A 536 17.37 -15.99 17.08
C GLU A 536 16.75 -15.50 15.77
N LEU A 537 15.42 -15.62 15.63
CA LEU A 537 14.71 -15.12 14.47
C LEU A 537 14.93 -13.60 14.27
N TRP A 538 14.77 -12.82 15.33
CA TRP A 538 14.94 -11.36 15.26
C TRP A 538 16.32 -10.98 14.72
N ASN A 539 17.37 -11.64 15.19
CA ASN A 539 18.74 -11.40 14.74
C ASN A 539 19.00 -11.88 13.30
N LEU A 540 18.24 -12.86 12.81
CA LEU A 540 18.32 -13.35 11.43
C LEU A 540 17.59 -12.48 10.42
N VAL A 541 16.58 -11.69 10.84
CA VAL A 541 15.72 -10.94 9.91
C VAL A 541 15.80 -9.42 10.07
N ALA A 542 16.28 -8.89 11.20
CA ALA A 542 16.28 -7.45 11.46
C ALA A 542 17.70 -6.82 11.32
N PRO A 543 17.87 -5.64 10.69
CA PRO A 543 16.84 -4.87 9.98
C PRO A 543 16.36 -5.66 8.78
N PHE A 544 15.15 -5.43 8.29
CA PHE A 544 14.60 -6.14 7.13
C PHE A 544 15.32 -5.72 5.84
N ASP A 545 15.17 -6.47 4.75
CA ASP A 545 15.75 -6.09 3.45
C ASP A 545 14.77 -5.23 2.64
N LEU A 546 13.47 -5.56 2.67
CA LEU A 546 12.48 -4.92 1.82
C LEU A 546 11.23 -4.48 2.57
N ARG A 547 10.87 -3.21 2.36
CA ARG A 547 9.54 -2.64 2.68
C ARG A 547 8.79 -2.30 1.38
N PRO A 548 7.86 -3.16 0.92
CA PRO A 548 7.03 -2.90 -0.24
C PRO A 548 5.69 -2.25 0.15
N GLN A 549 5.25 -1.24 -0.59
CA GLN A 549 3.95 -0.59 -0.34
C GLN A 549 3.51 0.36 -1.46
N GLY A 550 2.26 0.84 -1.39
CA GLY A 550 1.79 1.99 -2.14
C GLY A 550 2.33 3.33 -1.63
N GLN A 551 2.26 4.36 -2.48
CA GLN A 551 2.71 5.72 -2.14
C GLN A 551 1.82 6.45 -1.11
N ASP A 552 0.57 6.02 -0.91
CA ASP A 552 -0.37 6.58 0.07
C ASP A 552 0.05 6.35 1.52
N ILE A 553 0.65 5.20 1.81
CA ILE A 553 1.03 4.80 3.17
C ILE A 553 2.49 5.14 3.52
N ILE A 554 3.12 6.04 2.77
CA ILE A 554 4.44 6.62 3.14
C ILE A 554 4.30 7.46 4.42
N ARG A 555 3.25 8.28 4.51
CA ARG A 555 2.99 9.18 5.66
C ARG A 555 2.43 8.48 6.90
N THR A 556 1.89 7.28 6.72
CA THR A 556 1.36 6.44 7.81
C THR A 556 2.35 5.30 8.09
N TRP A 557 2.16 4.12 7.52
CA TRP A 557 2.86 2.89 7.88
C TRP A 557 4.39 2.98 7.82
N LEU A 558 4.94 3.54 6.74
CA LEU A 558 6.39 3.68 6.57
C LEU A 558 6.95 4.64 7.62
N PHE A 559 6.41 5.86 7.67
CA PHE A 559 6.84 6.89 8.62
C PHE A 559 6.69 6.44 10.07
N SER A 560 5.56 5.85 10.44
CA SER A 560 5.33 5.39 11.81
C SER A 560 6.30 4.28 12.19
N THR A 561 6.58 3.32 11.30
CA THR A 561 7.58 2.28 11.57
C THR A 561 8.98 2.86 11.72
N MET A 562 9.35 3.85 10.89
CA MET A 562 10.62 4.59 11.04
C MET A 562 10.72 5.25 12.42
N VAL A 563 9.64 5.87 12.91
CA VAL A 563 9.59 6.46 14.26
C VAL A 563 9.79 5.38 15.32
N ARG A 564 9.05 4.26 15.27
CA ARG A 564 9.20 3.17 16.25
C ARG A 564 10.63 2.61 16.27
N SER A 565 11.19 2.33 15.10
CA SER A 565 12.54 1.80 14.96
C SER A 565 13.60 2.79 15.43
N ALA A 566 13.44 4.08 15.15
CA ALA A 566 14.39 5.11 15.60
C ALA A 566 14.37 5.30 17.13
N LEU A 567 13.23 5.10 17.79
CA LEU A 567 13.09 5.20 19.24
C LEU A 567 13.51 3.91 19.97
N GLU A 568 13.19 2.74 19.42
CA GLU A 568 13.44 1.46 20.07
C GLU A 568 14.81 0.87 19.72
N ASP A 569 15.19 0.86 18.44
CA ASP A 569 16.37 0.14 17.92
C ASP A 569 17.50 1.06 17.42
N ASP A 570 17.29 2.39 17.40
CA ASP A 570 18.24 3.39 16.92
C ASP A 570 18.78 3.13 15.48
N ARG A 571 17.94 2.58 14.60
CA ARG A 571 18.31 2.25 13.22
C ARG A 571 17.14 2.35 12.23
N ALA A 572 17.48 2.31 10.95
CA ALA A 572 16.47 2.09 9.90
C ALA A 572 15.93 0.65 10.01
N PRO A 573 14.60 0.46 9.93
CA PRO A 573 13.94 -0.85 10.02
C PRO A 573 14.17 -1.74 8.80
N TRP A 574 14.50 -1.16 7.64
CA TRP A 574 14.81 -1.89 6.41
C TRP A 574 15.89 -1.19 5.57
N THR A 575 16.48 -1.90 4.60
CA THR A 575 17.45 -1.32 3.66
C THR A 575 16.79 -0.70 2.43
N ASP A 576 15.74 -1.31 1.90
CA ASP A 576 15.10 -0.91 0.63
C ASP A 576 13.60 -0.65 0.81
N ALA A 577 13.13 0.50 0.30
CA ALA A 577 11.71 0.86 0.22
C ALA A 577 11.22 0.80 -1.24
N ALA A 578 10.41 -0.20 -1.59
CA ALA A 578 9.84 -0.37 -2.93
C ALA A 578 8.41 0.18 -2.98
N ILE A 579 8.21 1.26 -3.73
CA ILE A 579 6.96 2.01 -3.75
C ILE A 579 6.21 1.76 -5.05
N SER A 580 5.05 1.10 -4.99
CA SER A 580 4.18 0.91 -6.15
C SER A 580 3.33 2.16 -6.45
N GLY A 581 3.01 2.39 -7.72
CA GLY A 581 2.00 3.38 -8.12
C GLY A 581 0.57 2.90 -7.86
N PHE A 582 -0.42 3.71 -8.26
CA PHE A 582 -1.83 3.37 -8.15
C PHE A 582 -2.39 2.73 -9.42
N ILE A 583 -3.49 2.00 -9.26
CA ILE A 583 -4.33 1.61 -10.39
C ILE A 583 -5.37 2.69 -10.63
N VAL A 584 -5.39 3.20 -11.85
CA VAL A 584 -6.33 4.22 -12.31
C VAL A 584 -7.18 3.67 -13.45
N ASP A 585 -8.34 4.30 -13.68
CA ASP A 585 -9.14 4.00 -14.86
C ASP A 585 -8.45 4.52 -16.15
N PRO A 586 -8.96 4.21 -17.35
CA PRO A 586 -8.36 4.67 -18.61
C PRO A 586 -8.27 6.21 -18.76
N ASP A 587 -9.10 6.96 -18.04
CA ASP A 587 -9.07 8.43 -17.96
C ASP A 587 -8.08 8.96 -16.90
N ARG A 588 -7.31 8.07 -16.26
CA ARG A 588 -6.40 8.34 -15.14
C ARG A 588 -7.10 8.89 -13.89
N LYS A 589 -8.37 8.54 -13.68
CA LYS A 589 -9.10 8.85 -12.46
C LYS A 589 -9.05 7.67 -11.49
N LYS A 590 -9.16 7.97 -10.19
CA LYS A 590 -9.26 6.96 -9.14
C LYS A 590 -10.50 6.08 -9.37
N MET A 591 -10.29 4.76 -9.38
CA MET A 591 -11.38 3.77 -9.43
C MET A 591 -12.14 3.76 -8.10
N SER A 592 -13.47 3.63 -8.15
CA SER A 592 -14.30 3.61 -6.93
C SER A 592 -15.63 2.88 -7.17
N LYS A 593 -16.12 2.16 -6.15
CA LYS A 593 -17.39 1.41 -6.21
C LYS A 593 -18.57 2.32 -6.63
N SER A 594 -18.60 3.58 -6.18
CA SER A 594 -19.65 4.56 -6.53
C SER A 594 -19.67 4.96 -8.01
N LYS A 595 -18.56 4.78 -8.73
CA LYS A 595 -18.45 5.05 -10.18
C LYS A 595 -18.71 3.82 -11.05
N GLY A 596 -18.96 2.65 -10.45
CA GLY A 596 -19.30 1.42 -11.17
C GLY A 596 -18.18 0.84 -12.04
N ASN A 597 -16.92 1.29 -11.86
CA ASN A 597 -15.76 0.92 -12.67
C ASN A 597 -14.79 -0.05 -11.97
N VAL A 598 -15.26 -0.79 -10.95
CA VAL A 598 -14.43 -1.70 -10.15
C VAL A 598 -14.83 -3.15 -10.46
N VAL A 599 -13.83 -4.00 -10.69
CA VAL A 599 -13.98 -5.46 -10.80
C VAL A 599 -13.27 -6.11 -9.62
N THR A 600 -13.79 -7.25 -9.14
CA THR A 600 -13.14 -7.96 -8.05
C THR A 600 -11.87 -8.65 -8.56
N PRO A 601 -10.81 -8.77 -7.75
CA PRO A 601 -9.61 -9.49 -8.13
C PRO A 601 -9.87 -10.94 -8.57
N ALA A 602 -10.75 -11.64 -7.85
CA ALA A 602 -11.10 -13.03 -8.13
C ALA A 602 -11.65 -13.18 -9.55
N ASP A 603 -12.60 -12.32 -9.96
CA ASP A 603 -13.20 -12.38 -11.30
C ASP A 603 -12.14 -12.26 -12.42
N ILE A 604 -11.13 -11.43 -12.22
CA ILE A 604 -10.06 -11.20 -13.22
C ILE A 604 -9.13 -12.42 -13.29
N LEU A 605 -8.77 -12.98 -12.14
CA LEU A 605 -7.95 -14.21 -12.07
C LEU A 605 -8.67 -15.38 -12.72
N ASP A 606 -9.95 -15.59 -12.39
CA ASP A 606 -10.76 -16.68 -12.96
C ASP A 606 -10.96 -16.53 -14.47
N SER A 607 -11.18 -15.31 -14.95
CA SER A 607 -11.48 -15.05 -16.36
C SER A 607 -10.25 -15.09 -17.27
N HIS A 608 -9.06 -14.79 -16.73
CA HIS A 608 -7.85 -14.61 -17.55
C HIS A 608 -6.68 -15.54 -17.19
N GLY A 609 -6.73 -16.19 -16.03
CA GLY A 609 -5.64 -17.00 -15.48
C GLY A 609 -4.60 -16.15 -14.76
N THR A 610 -3.95 -16.74 -13.76
CA THR A 610 -3.11 -15.99 -12.82
C THR A 610 -1.86 -15.40 -13.45
N ASP A 611 -1.13 -16.17 -14.26
CA ASP A 611 0.09 -15.68 -14.94
C ASP A 611 -0.19 -14.46 -15.83
N ALA A 612 -1.39 -14.37 -16.40
CA ALA A 612 -1.80 -13.24 -17.21
C ALA A 612 -1.92 -11.94 -16.38
N VAL A 613 -2.48 -12.05 -15.18
CA VAL A 613 -2.66 -10.94 -14.24
C VAL A 613 -1.33 -10.55 -13.60
N ARG A 614 -0.50 -11.54 -13.27
CA ARG A 614 0.87 -11.31 -12.77
C ARG A 614 1.73 -10.60 -13.81
N TYR A 615 1.68 -11.04 -15.07
CA TYR A 615 2.33 -10.35 -16.19
C TYR A 615 1.88 -8.89 -16.30
N TRP A 616 0.58 -8.61 -16.26
CA TRP A 616 0.09 -7.22 -16.33
C TRP A 616 0.68 -6.37 -15.20
N SER A 617 0.68 -6.89 -13.97
CA SER A 617 1.25 -6.17 -12.82
C SER A 617 2.75 -5.94 -13.01
N ALA A 618 3.50 -7.00 -13.32
CA ALA A 618 4.95 -6.96 -13.51
C ALA A 618 5.39 -6.13 -14.74
N SER A 619 4.51 -5.89 -15.72
CA SER A 619 4.82 -5.03 -16.86
C SER A 619 4.86 -3.53 -16.51
N SER A 620 4.45 -3.15 -15.29
CA SER A 620 4.47 -1.76 -14.81
C SER A 620 5.60 -1.52 -13.83
N ARG A 621 6.30 -0.39 -13.96
CA ARG A 621 7.41 0.00 -13.08
C ARG A 621 6.92 0.47 -11.71
N LEU A 622 7.80 0.36 -10.71
CA LEU A 622 7.59 0.99 -9.39
C LEU A 622 7.41 2.51 -9.54
N GLY A 623 6.54 3.07 -8.71
CA GLY A 623 6.17 4.49 -8.67
C GLY A 623 5.31 4.99 -9.85
N ALA A 624 5.07 4.17 -10.88
CA ALA A 624 4.22 4.54 -12.01
C ALA A 624 2.78 4.08 -11.80
N ASP A 625 1.82 5.00 -12.01
CA ASP A 625 0.40 4.64 -12.02
C ASP A 625 0.07 3.81 -13.28
N ALA A 626 -0.66 2.72 -13.10
CA ALA A 626 -1.06 1.82 -14.17
C ALA A 626 -2.56 1.98 -14.49
N ALA A 627 -2.86 2.25 -15.76
CA ALA A 627 -4.24 2.27 -16.24
C ALA A 627 -4.76 0.84 -16.41
N PHE A 628 -5.96 0.58 -15.91
CA PHE A 628 -6.64 -0.71 -16.05
C PHE A 628 -8.02 -0.52 -16.66
N ASP A 629 -8.26 -1.19 -17.80
CA ASP A 629 -9.57 -1.30 -18.43
C ASP A 629 -10.10 -2.73 -18.20
N PRO A 630 -11.05 -2.93 -17.27
CA PRO A 630 -11.62 -4.26 -17.03
C PRO A 630 -12.42 -4.81 -18.21
N GLN A 631 -12.92 -3.96 -19.12
CA GLN A 631 -13.70 -4.39 -20.28
C GLN A 631 -12.78 -4.88 -21.42
N ASN A 632 -11.62 -4.25 -21.56
CA ASN A 632 -10.62 -4.65 -22.54
C ASN A 632 -9.19 -4.70 -21.95
N PRO A 633 -8.88 -5.70 -21.12
CA PRO A 633 -7.60 -5.78 -20.41
C PRO A 633 -6.50 -6.28 -21.36
N THR A 634 -6.02 -5.39 -22.24
CA THR A 634 -5.08 -5.72 -23.33
C THR A 634 -3.79 -6.35 -22.84
N GLN A 635 -3.19 -5.80 -21.77
CA GLN A 635 -1.96 -6.32 -21.18
C GLN A 635 -2.13 -7.72 -20.57
N VAL A 636 -3.27 -7.97 -19.90
CA VAL A 636 -3.60 -9.30 -19.37
C VAL A 636 -3.71 -10.32 -20.52
N LYS A 637 -4.36 -9.95 -21.63
CA LYS A 637 -4.44 -10.81 -22.83
C LYS A 637 -3.07 -11.10 -23.45
N ILE A 638 -2.13 -10.14 -23.40
CA ILE A 638 -0.74 -10.35 -23.84
C ILE A 638 -0.06 -11.40 -22.94
N GLY A 639 -0.10 -11.20 -21.62
CA GLY A 639 0.50 -12.13 -20.65
C GLY A 639 -0.04 -13.55 -20.79
N ARG A 640 -1.36 -13.71 -20.99
CA ARG A 640 -1.97 -15.01 -21.24
C ARG A 640 -1.41 -15.71 -22.48
N ARG A 641 -1.21 -14.97 -23.59
CA ARG A 641 -0.62 -15.52 -24.81
C ARG A 641 0.83 -15.93 -24.59
N LEU A 642 1.59 -15.14 -23.84
CA LEU A 642 2.98 -15.46 -23.49
C LEU A 642 3.03 -16.76 -22.68
N ALA A 643 2.25 -16.91 -21.62
CA ALA A 643 2.21 -18.12 -20.79
C ALA A 643 1.84 -19.38 -21.60
N ILE A 644 0.84 -19.29 -22.48
CA ILE A 644 0.49 -20.40 -23.40
C ILE A 644 1.64 -20.70 -24.38
N LYS A 645 2.31 -19.67 -24.90
CA LYS A 645 3.43 -19.85 -25.83
C LYS A 645 4.62 -20.51 -25.13
N VAL A 646 4.90 -20.20 -23.86
CA VAL A 646 5.92 -20.88 -23.04
C VAL A 646 5.65 -22.38 -22.97
N LEU A 647 4.43 -22.79 -22.62
CA LEU A 647 4.07 -24.22 -22.57
C LEU A 647 4.22 -24.92 -23.93
N ASN A 648 3.81 -24.27 -25.02
CA ASN A 648 3.92 -24.84 -26.36
C ASN A 648 5.38 -24.93 -26.84
N ALA A 649 6.18 -23.90 -26.59
CA ALA A 649 7.60 -23.88 -26.93
C ALA A 649 8.37 -24.94 -26.13
N ALA A 650 8.10 -25.05 -24.83
CA ALA A 650 8.65 -26.11 -23.99
C ALA A 650 8.32 -27.49 -24.54
N LYS A 651 7.02 -27.80 -24.76
CA LYS A 651 6.61 -29.08 -25.34
C LYS A 651 7.32 -29.38 -26.67
N PHE A 652 7.45 -28.39 -27.55
CA PHE A 652 8.13 -28.54 -28.83
C PHE A 652 9.62 -28.87 -28.65
N VAL A 653 10.35 -28.09 -27.84
CA VAL A 653 11.76 -28.32 -27.51
C VAL A 653 11.97 -29.71 -26.90
N LEU A 654 11.08 -30.11 -25.99
CA LEU A 654 11.17 -31.40 -25.29
C LEU A 654 10.92 -32.61 -26.20
N SER A 655 10.38 -32.40 -27.41
CA SER A 655 10.18 -33.48 -28.40
C SER A 655 11.48 -33.94 -29.06
N PHE A 656 12.55 -33.16 -28.93
CA PHE A 656 13.86 -33.49 -29.49
C PHE A 656 14.74 -34.18 -28.44
N PRO A 657 15.18 -35.43 -28.67
CA PRO A 657 16.12 -36.09 -27.77
C PRO A 657 17.47 -35.39 -27.84
N VAL A 658 18.10 -35.21 -26.67
CA VAL A 658 19.48 -34.71 -26.55
C VAL A 658 20.39 -35.93 -26.39
N PRO A 659 21.25 -36.24 -27.38
CA PRO A 659 22.21 -37.34 -27.27
C PRO A 659 23.18 -37.13 -26.11
N GLU A 660 23.63 -38.23 -25.51
CA GLU A 660 24.69 -38.18 -24.49
C GLU A 660 26.00 -37.65 -25.09
N GLY A 661 26.67 -36.73 -24.40
CA GLY A 661 27.89 -36.09 -24.91
C GLY A 661 27.66 -35.09 -26.05
N ALA A 662 26.43 -34.64 -26.29
CA ALA A 662 26.16 -33.58 -27.26
C ALA A 662 26.96 -32.30 -26.94
N GLU A 663 27.41 -31.62 -27.99
CA GLU A 663 28.11 -30.34 -27.91
C GLU A 663 27.47 -29.33 -28.88
N VAL A 664 27.50 -28.05 -28.50
CA VAL A 664 27.06 -26.97 -29.37
C VAL A 664 28.17 -26.69 -30.38
N THR A 665 27.94 -27.08 -31.63
CA THR A 665 28.96 -27.05 -32.70
C THR A 665 28.59 -26.13 -33.86
N HIS A 666 27.32 -25.75 -33.98
CA HIS A 666 26.84 -24.94 -35.10
C HIS A 666 26.78 -23.45 -34.72
N ALA A 667 27.22 -22.60 -35.65
CA ALA A 667 27.32 -21.15 -35.42
C ALA A 667 25.98 -20.50 -35.07
N LEU A 668 24.87 -20.97 -35.66
CA LEU A 668 23.53 -20.46 -35.35
C LEU A 668 23.11 -20.77 -33.90
N ASP A 669 23.42 -21.97 -33.42
CA ASP A 669 23.11 -22.42 -32.06
C ASP A 669 23.94 -21.64 -31.04
N ALA A 670 25.25 -21.53 -31.29
CA ALA A 670 26.16 -20.75 -30.47
C ALA A 670 25.78 -19.26 -30.44
N SER A 671 25.35 -18.70 -31.58
CA SER A 671 24.87 -17.33 -31.69
C SER A 671 23.62 -17.05 -30.85
N MET A 672 22.66 -17.98 -30.88
CA MET A 672 21.45 -17.90 -30.06
C MET A 672 21.78 -17.90 -28.57
N LEU A 673 22.65 -18.81 -28.12
CA LEU A 673 23.06 -18.90 -26.72
C LEU A 673 23.89 -17.70 -26.27
N ALA A 674 24.80 -17.20 -27.11
CA ALA A 674 25.56 -15.98 -26.83
C ALA A 674 24.66 -14.73 -26.71
N THR A 675 23.58 -14.68 -27.50
CA THR A 675 22.55 -13.63 -27.39
C THR A 675 21.77 -13.77 -26.08
N LEU A 676 21.36 -14.98 -25.72
CA LEU A 676 20.66 -15.29 -24.46
C LEU A 676 21.52 -14.93 -23.24
N ASP A 677 22.83 -15.18 -23.28
CA ASP A 677 23.76 -14.76 -22.24
C ASP A 677 23.73 -13.23 -22.01
N GLY A 678 23.55 -12.45 -23.08
CA GLY A 678 23.33 -11.01 -22.99
C GLY A 678 22.03 -10.66 -22.27
N VAL A 679 20.95 -11.37 -22.57
CA VAL A 679 19.65 -11.21 -21.91
C VAL A 679 19.74 -11.57 -20.43
N VAL A 680 20.42 -12.66 -20.08
CA VAL A 680 20.66 -13.06 -18.68
C VAL A 680 21.36 -11.94 -17.91
N ARG A 681 22.45 -11.38 -18.45
CA ARG A 681 23.18 -10.28 -17.80
C ARG A 681 22.31 -9.05 -17.58
N GLU A 682 21.63 -8.58 -18.62
CA GLU A 682 20.84 -7.35 -18.55
C GLU A 682 19.54 -7.51 -17.72
N ALA A 683 18.89 -8.67 -17.79
CA ALA A 683 17.73 -8.98 -16.94
C ALA A 683 18.13 -9.08 -15.47
N THR A 684 19.27 -9.72 -15.16
CA THR A 684 19.81 -9.78 -13.79
C THR A 684 20.08 -8.39 -13.25
N LYS A 685 20.78 -7.54 -14.02
CA LYS A 685 21.04 -6.15 -13.66
C LYS A 685 19.76 -5.35 -13.43
N ALA A 686 18.73 -5.56 -14.25
CA ALA A 686 17.44 -4.91 -14.08
C ALA A 686 16.74 -5.35 -12.79
N PHE A 687 16.75 -6.63 -12.45
CA PHE A 687 16.21 -7.13 -11.17
C PHE A 687 16.98 -6.64 -9.94
N GLU A 688 18.32 -6.56 -10.03
CA GLU A 688 19.17 -5.96 -8.99
C GLU A 688 18.82 -4.48 -8.78
N ALA A 689 18.47 -3.76 -9.85
CA ALA A 689 18.04 -2.37 -9.81
C ALA A 689 16.53 -2.16 -9.57
N TYR A 690 15.80 -3.20 -9.13
CA TYR A 690 14.34 -3.16 -8.89
C TYR A 690 13.47 -2.84 -10.13
N ASP A 691 14.01 -2.90 -11.35
CA ASP A 691 13.30 -2.69 -12.62
C ASP A 691 12.86 -4.02 -13.23
N HIS A 692 11.95 -4.70 -12.53
CA HIS A 692 11.38 -5.98 -12.96
C HIS A 692 10.63 -5.89 -14.31
N ALA A 693 10.05 -4.72 -14.63
CA ALA A 693 9.39 -4.50 -15.92
C ALA A 693 10.41 -4.52 -17.07
N ARG A 694 11.60 -3.94 -16.88
CA ARG A 694 12.67 -4.03 -17.88
C ARG A 694 13.22 -5.45 -18.02
N ALA A 695 13.37 -6.18 -16.92
CA ALA A 695 13.79 -7.58 -16.98
C ALA A 695 12.80 -8.45 -17.78
N LEU A 696 11.50 -8.24 -17.57
CA LEU A 696 10.43 -8.88 -18.33
C LEU A 696 10.48 -8.49 -19.81
N GLU A 697 10.59 -7.20 -20.13
CA GLU A 697 10.68 -6.72 -21.52
C GLU A 697 11.83 -7.36 -22.29
N LEU A 698 13.03 -7.42 -21.69
CA LEU A 698 14.22 -8.03 -22.28
C LEU A 698 14.03 -9.53 -22.52
N THR A 699 13.52 -10.22 -21.51
CA THR A 699 13.32 -11.68 -21.54
C THR A 699 12.24 -12.05 -22.55
N GLU A 700 11.10 -11.37 -22.52
CA GLU A 700 9.99 -11.60 -23.46
C GLU A 700 10.42 -11.28 -24.89
N GLY A 701 11.10 -10.15 -25.12
CA GLY A 701 11.59 -9.77 -26.44
C GLY A 701 12.45 -10.86 -27.06
N PHE A 702 13.41 -11.40 -26.29
CA PHE A 702 14.21 -12.52 -26.75
C PHE A 702 13.42 -13.83 -26.88
N PHE A 703 12.49 -14.12 -25.97
CA PHE A 703 11.65 -15.32 -26.04
C PHE A 703 10.85 -15.39 -27.35
N TRP A 704 10.34 -14.26 -27.83
CA TRP A 704 9.67 -14.20 -29.15
C TRP A 704 10.66 -14.41 -30.29
N THR A 705 11.85 -13.79 -30.28
CA THR A 705 12.92 -14.07 -31.26
C THR A 705 13.32 -15.56 -31.27
N PHE A 706 13.48 -16.16 -30.09
CA PHE A 706 13.75 -17.59 -29.95
C PHE A 706 12.64 -18.42 -30.62
N CYS A 707 11.37 -18.07 -30.37
CA CYS A 707 10.23 -18.81 -30.91
C CYS A 707 9.99 -18.63 -32.40
N ASP A 708 10.11 -17.41 -32.91
CA ASP A 708 9.65 -17.05 -34.26
C ASP A 708 10.77 -17.17 -35.30
N ASP A 709 12.03 -17.03 -34.87
CA ASP A 709 13.22 -17.15 -35.71
C ASP A 709 13.97 -18.45 -35.42
N TYR A 710 14.54 -18.62 -34.22
CA TYR A 710 15.46 -19.73 -33.95
C TYR A 710 14.76 -21.10 -34.04
N LEU A 711 13.63 -21.30 -33.34
CA LEU A 711 12.87 -22.56 -33.39
C LEU A 711 12.49 -22.95 -34.82
N GLU A 712 12.14 -21.98 -35.66
CA GLU A 712 11.74 -22.23 -37.04
C GLU A 712 12.94 -22.52 -37.95
N LEU A 713 14.07 -21.83 -37.75
CA LEU A 713 15.32 -22.06 -38.49
C LEU A 713 15.89 -23.46 -38.27
N VAL A 714 15.99 -23.89 -37.00
CA VAL A 714 16.63 -25.17 -36.66
C VAL A 714 15.69 -26.38 -36.74
N LYS A 715 14.40 -26.15 -36.99
CA LYS A 715 13.34 -27.17 -36.95
C LYS A 715 13.66 -28.41 -37.77
N GLU A 716 14.01 -28.21 -39.04
CA GLU A 716 14.29 -29.32 -39.97
C GLU A 716 15.55 -30.08 -39.53
N ARG A 717 16.59 -29.38 -39.06
CA ARG A 717 17.80 -30.00 -38.49
C ARG A 717 17.49 -30.79 -37.23
N ALA A 718 16.66 -30.25 -36.34
CA ALA A 718 16.29 -30.88 -35.07
C ALA A 718 15.49 -32.19 -35.28
N TYR A 719 14.69 -32.28 -36.35
CA TYR A 719 13.96 -33.51 -36.72
C TYR A 719 14.84 -34.54 -37.45
N ASN A 720 15.89 -34.11 -38.13
CA ASN A 720 16.73 -35.00 -38.92
C ASN A 720 17.75 -35.75 -38.06
N GLN A 721 17.35 -36.90 -37.50
CA GLN A 721 18.22 -37.75 -36.65
C GLN A 721 19.48 -38.28 -37.37
N THR A 722 19.55 -38.19 -38.69
CA THR A 722 20.75 -38.58 -39.46
C THR A 722 21.74 -37.44 -39.64
N ASP A 723 21.34 -36.21 -39.30
CA ASP A 723 22.18 -35.03 -39.37
C ASP A 723 23.09 -34.96 -38.14
N VAL A 724 24.40 -34.84 -38.37
CA VAL A 724 25.39 -34.67 -37.31
C VAL A 724 25.17 -33.40 -36.47
N GLY A 725 24.50 -32.38 -37.04
CA GLY A 725 24.13 -31.15 -36.36
C GLY A 725 22.85 -31.21 -35.53
N GLN A 726 22.09 -32.32 -35.59
CA GLN A 726 20.88 -32.50 -34.79
C GLN A 726 21.19 -32.41 -33.28
N ALA A 727 22.30 -33.01 -32.84
CA ALA A 727 22.72 -33.00 -31.44
C ALA A 727 23.00 -31.57 -30.92
N SER A 728 23.64 -30.74 -31.76
CA SER A 728 23.91 -29.33 -31.46
C SER A 728 22.62 -28.54 -31.25
N ALA A 729 21.67 -28.68 -32.19
CA ALA A 729 20.38 -28.00 -32.09
C ALA A 729 19.58 -28.46 -30.86
N ALA A 730 19.49 -29.77 -30.62
CA ALA A 730 18.75 -30.32 -29.49
C ALA A 730 19.32 -29.84 -28.15
N LEU A 731 20.65 -29.82 -27.99
CA LEU A 731 21.31 -29.31 -26.79
C LEU A 731 21.07 -27.80 -26.61
N ALA A 732 21.26 -27.01 -27.67
CA ALA A 732 21.07 -25.57 -27.59
C ALA A 732 19.62 -25.19 -27.25
N LEU A 733 18.64 -25.88 -27.85
CA LEU A 733 17.22 -25.74 -27.49
C LEU A 733 16.97 -26.07 -26.02
N ARG A 734 17.60 -27.13 -25.49
CA ARG A 734 17.46 -27.54 -24.09
C ARG A 734 18.04 -26.51 -23.11
N LEU A 735 19.24 -26.00 -23.41
CA LEU A 735 19.92 -24.98 -22.60
C LEU A 735 19.12 -23.66 -22.60
N ALA A 736 18.61 -23.25 -23.77
CA ALA A 736 17.78 -22.07 -23.90
C ALA A 736 16.47 -22.22 -23.13
N LEU A 737 15.77 -23.35 -23.26
CA LEU A 737 14.54 -23.61 -22.53
C LEU A 737 14.75 -23.51 -21.01
N SER A 738 15.74 -24.21 -20.46
CA SER A 738 16.04 -24.16 -19.02
C SER A 738 16.33 -22.74 -18.53
N THR A 739 17.08 -21.96 -19.31
CA THR A 739 17.42 -20.57 -18.98
C THR A 739 16.19 -19.67 -19.04
N LEU A 740 15.38 -19.76 -20.10
CA LEU A 740 14.19 -18.94 -20.31
C LEU A 740 13.10 -19.20 -19.25
N LEU A 741 12.88 -20.46 -18.88
CA LEU A 741 11.92 -20.79 -17.82
C LEU A 741 12.31 -20.15 -16.50
N ARG A 742 13.60 -20.14 -16.14
CA ARG A 742 14.08 -19.50 -14.92
C ARG A 742 14.00 -17.97 -14.99
N LEU A 743 14.28 -17.35 -16.14
CA LEU A 743 14.10 -15.90 -16.32
C LEU A 743 12.62 -15.47 -16.21
N LEU A 744 11.69 -16.30 -16.70
CA LEU A 744 10.26 -16.00 -16.71
C LEU A 744 9.54 -16.40 -15.42
N ALA A 745 10.07 -17.33 -14.63
CA ALA A 745 9.45 -17.89 -13.43
C ALA A 745 9.00 -16.86 -12.37
N PRO A 746 9.73 -15.75 -12.10
CA PRO A 746 9.26 -14.71 -11.19
C PRO A 746 7.90 -14.13 -11.58
N VAL A 747 7.63 -14.02 -12.88
CA VAL A 747 6.42 -13.42 -13.44
C VAL A 747 5.36 -14.47 -13.79
N LEU A 748 5.74 -15.48 -14.58
CA LEU A 748 4.87 -16.56 -15.07
C LEU A 748 5.02 -17.81 -14.19
N SER A 749 4.66 -17.66 -12.92
CA SER A 749 4.99 -18.62 -11.88
C SER A 749 4.38 -20.01 -12.08
N PHE A 750 3.24 -20.11 -12.76
CA PHE A 750 2.55 -21.38 -12.97
C PHE A 750 2.99 -22.05 -14.28
N ALA A 751 3.01 -21.32 -15.39
CA ALA A 751 3.42 -21.86 -16.69
C ALA A 751 4.91 -22.26 -16.71
N ALA A 752 5.78 -21.49 -16.03
CA ALA A 752 7.18 -21.84 -15.93
C ALA A 752 7.40 -23.11 -15.09
N GLU A 753 6.70 -23.22 -13.96
CA GLU A 753 6.74 -24.41 -13.09
C GLU A 753 6.20 -25.65 -13.82
N GLU A 754 5.07 -25.50 -14.53
CA GLU A 754 4.50 -26.58 -15.33
C GLU A 754 5.49 -27.10 -16.38
N ALA A 755 6.07 -26.19 -17.17
CA ALA A 755 7.05 -26.55 -18.19
C ALA A 755 8.34 -27.14 -17.60
N TRP A 756 8.80 -26.63 -16.46
CA TRP A 756 9.98 -27.14 -15.75
C TRP A 756 9.79 -28.59 -15.30
N SER A 757 8.62 -28.89 -14.72
CA SER A 757 8.27 -30.23 -14.20
C SER A 757 8.27 -31.35 -15.25
N TRP A 758 8.27 -30.99 -16.53
CA TRP A 758 8.30 -31.95 -17.63
C TRP A 758 9.68 -32.53 -17.91
N PHE A 759 10.76 -31.93 -17.41
CA PHE A 759 12.12 -32.38 -17.72
C PHE A 759 13.15 -32.21 -16.61
N GLU A 760 12.84 -31.46 -15.56
CA GLU A 760 13.70 -31.27 -14.39
C GLU A 760 13.03 -31.81 -13.12
N GLU A 761 13.84 -32.17 -12.15
CA GLU A 761 13.36 -32.50 -10.80
C GLU A 761 13.27 -31.22 -9.94
N GLY A 762 12.41 -31.24 -8.92
CA GLY A 762 12.18 -30.10 -8.05
C GLY A 762 11.35 -28.98 -8.68
N SER A 763 11.47 -27.77 -8.14
CA SER A 763 10.70 -26.59 -8.53
C SER A 763 11.61 -25.58 -9.25
N VAL A 764 11.08 -24.88 -10.26
CA VAL A 764 11.80 -23.77 -10.90
C VAL A 764 12.08 -22.65 -9.89
N HIS A 765 11.25 -22.53 -8.85
CA HIS A 765 11.32 -21.48 -7.84
C HIS A 765 12.41 -21.70 -6.79
N THR A 766 12.98 -22.90 -6.73
CA THR A 766 14.16 -23.22 -5.90
C THR A 766 15.40 -23.51 -6.76
N ALA A 767 15.28 -23.48 -8.08
CA ALA A 767 16.41 -23.57 -8.99
C ALA A 767 17.24 -22.28 -8.96
N ALA A 768 18.55 -22.41 -9.13
CA ALA A 768 19.45 -21.26 -9.20
C ALA A 768 19.12 -20.37 -10.40
N TRP A 769 19.12 -19.06 -10.18
CA TRP A 769 19.01 -18.04 -11.21
C TRP A 769 20.04 -18.30 -12.31
N PRO A 770 19.68 -18.18 -13.59
CA PRO A 770 20.60 -18.51 -14.67
C PRO A 770 21.82 -17.60 -14.65
N GLU A 771 22.97 -18.21 -14.89
CA GLU A 771 24.23 -17.53 -15.20
C GLU A 771 24.51 -17.67 -16.70
N PRO A 772 25.27 -16.75 -17.30
CA PRO A 772 25.72 -16.88 -18.69
C PRO A 772 26.40 -18.24 -18.93
N LEU A 773 26.01 -18.92 -20.00
CA LEU A 773 26.50 -20.25 -20.37
C LEU A 773 27.96 -20.22 -20.83
N GLY A 774 28.45 -19.08 -21.31
CA GLY A 774 29.84 -18.90 -21.72
C GLY A 774 30.21 -19.60 -23.03
N ILE A 775 29.21 -19.95 -23.85
CA ILE A 775 29.42 -20.57 -25.17
C ILE A 775 29.83 -19.47 -26.16
N GLU A 776 31.00 -19.63 -26.77
CA GLU A 776 31.50 -18.68 -27.77
C GLU A 776 30.68 -18.76 -29.06
N GLY A 777 30.08 -17.64 -29.46
CA GLY A 777 29.33 -17.52 -30.70
C GLY A 777 29.20 -16.06 -31.11
N ASP A 778 29.13 -15.79 -32.42
CA ASP A 778 28.87 -14.46 -32.96
C ASP A 778 27.37 -14.13 -32.82
N PRO A 779 26.95 -13.18 -31.97
CA PRO A 779 25.53 -12.86 -31.78
C PRO A 779 24.85 -12.30 -33.03
N THR A 780 25.60 -11.88 -34.04
CA THR A 780 25.04 -11.34 -35.27
C THR A 780 24.43 -12.41 -36.18
N VAL A 781 24.90 -13.67 -36.09
CA VAL A 781 24.45 -14.77 -36.96
C VAL A 781 22.95 -15.00 -36.89
N LEU A 782 22.37 -15.22 -35.70
CA LEU A 782 20.94 -15.45 -35.55
C LEU A 782 20.11 -14.29 -36.13
N ARG A 783 20.45 -13.05 -35.76
CA ARG A 783 19.73 -11.86 -36.23
C ARG A 783 19.77 -11.75 -37.76
N THR A 784 20.96 -11.86 -38.34
CA THR A 784 21.18 -11.69 -39.78
C THR A 784 20.54 -12.82 -40.60
N VAL A 785 20.58 -14.06 -40.11
CA VAL A 785 19.92 -15.20 -40.75
C VAL A 785 18.40 -15.07 -40.65
N GLY A 786 17.87 -14.60 -39.51
CA GLY A 786 16.46 -14.26 -39.33
C GLY A 786 15.99 -13.17 -40.31
N GLU A 787 16.76 -12.09 -40.45
CA GLU A 787 16.50 -11.02 -41.44
C GLU A 787 16.46 -11.58 -42.88
N ALA A 788 17.39 -12.47 -43.23
CA ALA A 788 17.39 -13.16 -44.52
C ALA A 788 16.14 -14.03 -44.71
N LEU A 789 15.74 -14.80 -43.69
CA LEU A 789 14.53 -15.63 -43.73
C LEU A 789 13.25 -14.78 -43.91
N ILE A 790 13.15 -13.62 -43.26
CA ILE A 790 12.05 -12.67 -43.47
C ILE A 790 12.03 -12.22 -44.93
N GLY A 791 13.20 -11.92 -45.51
CA GLY A 791 13.33 -11.59 -46.93
C GLY A 791 12.81 -12.71 -47.84
N VAL A 792 13.19 -13.96 -47.56
CA VAL A 792 12.72 -15.14 -48.31
C VAL A 792 11.20 -15.30 -48.20
N ARG A 793 10.64 -15.21 -46.98
CA ARG A 793 9.20 -15.33 -46.74
C ARG A 793 8.42 -14.23 -47.46
N ARG A 794 8.95 -12.99 -47.45
CA ARG A 794 8.37 -11.85 -48.18
C ARG A 794 8.38 -12.10 -49.68
N ALA A 795 9.51 -12.49 -50.25
CA ALA A 795 9.65 -12.75 -51.67
C ALA A 795 8.68 -13.85 -52.16
N LYS A 796 8.51 -14.94 -51.39
CA LYS A 796 7.49 -15.96 -51.68
C LYS A 796 6.06 -15.41 -51.62
N THR A 797 5.76 -14.56 -50.65
CA THR A 797 4.44 -13.93 -50.49
C THR A 797 4.13 -12.98 -51.65
N GLU A 798 5.11 -12.18 -52.09
CA GLU A 798 4.99 -11.28 -53.24
C GLU A 798 4.79 -12.06 -54.55
N ALA A 799 5.44 -13.22 -54.67
CA ALA A 799 5.20 -14.18 -55.74
C ALA A 799 3.87 -14.96 -55.61
N LYS A 800 3.05 -14.66 -54.59
CA LYS A 800 1.78 -15.36 -54.25
C LYS A 800 1.94 -16.87 -54.10
N ALA A 801 3.12 -17.31 -53.69
CA ALA A 801 3.44 -18.72 -53.47
C ALA A 801 3.18 -19.12 -52.02
N SER A 802 2.95 -20.42 -51.81
CA SER A 802 2.93 -20.98 -50.46
C SER A 802 4.32 -20.83 -49.83
N GLN A 803 4.39 -20.62 -48.52
CA GLN A 803 5.67 -20.67 -47.80
C GLN A 803 6.36 -22.04 -47.93
N LYS A 804 5.58 -23.09 -48.24
CA LYS A 804 6.06 -24.46 -48.52
C LYS A 804 6.58 -24.67 -49.95
N THR A 805 6.39 -23.71 -50.87
CA THR A 805 6.89 -23.81 -52.24
C THR A 805 8.42 -23.87 -52.22
N ALA A 806 8.99 -24.82 -52.96
CA ALA A 806 10.44 -24.96 -53.10
C ALA A 806 11.02 -23.81 -53.93
N VAL A 807 12.27 -23.46 -53.64
CA VAL A 807 13.03 -22.41 -54.30
C VAL A 807 14.20 -23.08 -54.99
N ASP A 808 14.31 -22.97 -56.31
CA ASP A 808 15.43 -23.55 -57.06
C ASP A 808 16.70 -22.76 -56.78
N THR A 809 16.64 -21.44 -56.99
CA THR A 809 17.74 -20.52 -56.74
C THR A 809 17.27 -19.26 -56.01
N LEU A 810 18.13 -18.75 -55.12
CA LEU A 810 17.92 -17.53 -54.34
C LEU A 810 19.17 -16.66 -54.40
N THR A 811 19.04 -15.36 -54.65
CA THR A 811 20.15 -14.41 -54.53
C THR A 811 19.91 -13.47 -53.36
N ILE A 812 20.85 -13.46 -52.41
CA ILE A 812 20.86 -12.55 -51.25
C ILE A 812 22.01 -11.57 -51.41
N SER A 813 21.73 -10.27 -51.34
CA SER A 813 22.76 -9.23 -51.25
C SER A 813 22.82 -8.61 -49.87
N GLY A 814 23.99 -8.14 -49.44
CA GLY A 814 24.17 -7.40 -48.19
C GLY A 814 25.62 -7.03 -47.91
N PRO A 815 25.89 -6.37 -46.78
CA PRO A 815 27.25 -6.06 -46.34
C PRO A 815 28.08 -7.34 -46.17
N ALA A 816 29.39 -7.29 -46.42
CA ALA A 816 30.25 -8.48 -46.38
C ALA A 816 30.17 -9.28 -45.07
N ALA A 817 30.10 -8.58 -43.92
CA ALA A 817 29.94 -9.22 -42.61
C ALA A 817 28.58 -9.93 -42.46
N ALA A 818 27.50 -9.33 -42.96
CA ALA A 818 26.17 -9.94 -42.95
C ALA A 818 26.11 -11.18 -43.86
N VAL A 819 26.72 -11.12 -45.04
CA VAL A 819 26.83 -12.29 -45.94
C VAL A 819 27.60 -13.42 -45.26
N ALA A 820 28.74 -13.13 -44.63
CA ALA A 820 29.52 -14.14 -43.91
C ALA A 820 28.72 -14.78 -42.76
N ALA A 821 27.93 -13.98 -42.02
CA ALA A 821 27.04 -14.48 -40.98
C ALA A 821 25.91 -15.37 -41.53
N ILE A 822 25.33 -15.05 -42.69
CA ILE A 822 24.33 -15.91 -43.35
C ILE A 822 24.97 -17.23 -43.80
N GLN A 823 26.18 -17.16 -44.39
CA GLN A 823 26.92 -18.34 -44.84
C GLN A 823 27.21 -19.31 -43.67
N ALA A 824 27.48 -18.79 -42.47
CA ALA A 824 27.72 -19.61 -41.29
C ALA A 824 26.51 -20.46 -40.85
N ALA A 825 25.31 -20.14 -41.30
CA ALA A 825 24.07 -20.90 -41.03
C ALA A 825 23.28 -21.20 -42.32
N GLU A 826 23.95 -21.29 -43.47
CA GLU A 826 23.30 -21.48 -44.77
C GLU A 826 22.42 -22.74 -44.78
N GLY A 827 22.90 -23.83 -44.15
CA GLY A 827 22.17 -25.10 -44.10
C GLY A 827 20.77 -24.96 -43.49
N ASP A 828 20.66 -24.25 -42.37
CA ASP A 828 19.36 -24.02 -41.70
C ASP A 828 18.46 -23.12 -42.56
N LEU A 829 19.02 -22.04 -43.11
CA LEU A 829 18.27 -21.13 -43.98
C LEU A 829 17.72 -21.86 -45.22
N LYS A 830 18.54 -22.71 -45.84
CA LYS A 830 18.12 -23.55 -46.98
C LYS A 830 17.04 -24.54 -46.58
N ALA A 831 17.17 -25.19 -45.44
CA ALA A 831 16.20 -26.17 -44.98
C ALA A 831 14.83 -25.54 -44.72
N VAL A 832 14.76 -24.48 -43.89
CA VAL A 832 13.48 -23.80 -43.60
C VAL A 832 12.90 -23.09 -44.83
N GLY A 833 13.77 -22.53 -45.67
CA GLY A 833 13.39 -21.84 -46.90
C GLY A 833 13.03 -22.78 -48.04
N ARG A 834 13.34 -24.08 -47.92
CA ARG A 834 13.28 -25.08 -49.02
C ARG A 834 14.04 -24.61 -50.26
N ILE A 835 15.28 -24.15 -50.05
CA ILE A 835 16.12 -23.53 -51.08
C ILE A 835 17.16 -24.53 -51.58
N GLY A 836 17.22 -24.71 -52.90
CA GLY A 836 18.21 -25.53 -53.59
C GLY A 836 19.59 -24.89 -53.56
N GLU A 837 19.73 -23.69 -54.15
CA GLU A 837 21.00 -22.96 -54.24
C GLU A 837 20.85 -21.50 -53.78
N ILE A 838 21.84 -21.02 -53.01
CA ILE A 838 21.93 -19.60 -52.59
C ILE A 838 23.16 -18.97 -53.24
N THR A 839 22.97 -17.84 -53.91
CA THR A 839 24.04 -16.98 -54.42
C THR A 839 24.12 -15.72 -53.58
N TYR A 840 25.34 -15.25 -53.30
CA TYR A 840 25.56 -14.06 -52.49
C TYR A 840 26.12 -12.89 -53.30
N GLY A 841 25.54 -11.71 -53.10
CA GLY A 841 25.99 -10.44 -53.70
C GLY A 841 26.38 -9.40 -52.64
N GLN A 842 27.07 -8.34 -53.06
CA GLN A 842 27.32 -7.19 -52.18
C GLN A 842 26.18 -6.16 -52.27
N GLY A 843 25.80 -5.59 -51.13
CA GLY A 843 24.79 -4.54 -51.01
C GLY A 843 24.93 -3.75 -49.72
N GLU A 844 24.21 -2.63 -49.59
CA GLU A 844 24.23 -1.80 -48.38
C GLU A 844 23.41 -2.40 -47.22
N ALA A 845 22.42 -3.23 -47.53
CA ALA A 845 21.55 -3.90 -46.56
C ALA A 845 21.18 -5.30 -47.03
N ILE A 846 20.75 -6.17 -46.11
CA ILE A 846 20.31 -7.53 -46.43
C ILE A 846 19.03 -7.46 -47.28
N ALA A 847 19.08 -8.01 -48.48
CA ALA A 847 17.95 -8.07 -49.39
C ALA A 847 17.97 -9.35 -50.22
N VAL A 848 16.81 -9.98 -50.37
CA VAL A 848 16.59 -10.99 -51.41
C VAL A 848 16.38 -10.24 -52.72
N THR A 849 17.35 -10.34 -53.63
CA THR A 849 17.34 -9.60 -54.90
C THR A 849 16.76 -10.42 -56.05
N GLU A 850 16.81 -11.75 -55.94
CA GLU A 850 16.25 -12.66 -56.93
C GLU A 850 15.77 -13.94 -56.25
N ILE A 851 14.63 -14.47 -56.70
CA ILE A 851 14.09 -15.75 -56.24
C ILE A 851 13.47 -16.49 -57.43
N VAL A 852 13.91 -17.73 -57.66
CA VAL A 852 13.34 -18.62 -58.68
C VAL A 852 12.62 -19.77 -57.96
N LEU A 853 11.30 -19.79 -58.08
CA LEU A 853 10.47 -20.83 -57.47
C LEU A 853 10.39 -22.06 -58.38
N THR A 854 10.44 -23.25 -57.78
CA THR A 854 10.24 -24.50 -58.52
C THR A 854 8.83 -24.52 -59.11
N THR A 855 8.72 -24.63 -60.43
CA THR A 855 7.42 -24.79 -61.10
C THR A 855 6.80 -26.14 -60.71
N GLN A 856 5.65 -26.10 -60.04
CA GLN A 856 4.83 -27.31 -59.87
C GLN A 856 4.24 -27.65 -61.24
N GLU A 857 4.65 -28.78 -61.84
CA GLU A 857 3.83 -29.42 -62.87
C GLU A 857 2.46 -29.74 -62.25
N ALA A 858 1.40 -29.36 -62.97
CA ALA A 858 0.01 -29.31 -62.49
C ALA A 858 -0.57 -30.68 -62.12
#